data_AF-A0AB37M883-F1
#
_entry.id   AF-A0AB37M883-F1
#
_cell.length_a   1.000
_cell.length_b   1.000
_cell.length_c   1.000
_cell.angle_alpha   90.00
_cell.angle_beta   90.00
_cell.angle_gamma   90.00
#
_symmetry.space_group_name_H-M   'P 1'
#
loop_
_entity.id
_entity.type
_entity.pdbx_description
1 polymer ?
#
loop_
_entity_poly.entity_id
_entity_poly.type
_entity_poly.pdbx_seq_one_letter_code
_entity_poly.pdbx_strand_id
1 'polypeptide(L)'
;MQKHGILLIVCTFLILASCTKSSVGPSLEDILSANPKLQVVLDKFQDDPLKHRAAVFLIENLPFHYSYEGEALNDYLKLFELHGKGTMYPDKVLDSIKRACGPFHMDRLEAKSDIYIDPAYLIKNIEWAFKVWREQPWGKNVSFDDFCEFILPYRVGDERLEPWRERIYNKYNPLLDGIRELPEAEDPKYVSQVLMDSLHKAPVYFTELFSFGPHYGPKVVDWRSGSCVNFTDLQLYVFRALGLPCSEEIMLMRGNKNVPHYWNAAFDKDGNSYRCSILDPTSELNSPDNYWDPKGKVYRRTFSVNRGMILAMGKKPEERHPSFRYPCFRDVTAIYAGSKNRTLTIGPENFYSPLKKGEPVYLCSASFMDWAPIGWCLYDKQLGAVFEDVEGQVIFRLGTYENGSICPQSDPFLLDRESGEVRFFPSGGREVEVTLLHKYELYFEPFVRRMVDGVFEGSNDPHFNRKDTLFIIKEFPERLWNVAQVNSARSYRYVRYYGPKDSYCNISEAAFYASAADSVPLKGKIIGTPGCNGLDGSHEYTNVFDGDPYTSFDYARPTGGWSGLDLGAPQRIEKIVFTPRNRDNFIRTDDEYELFYYNNGEWTSAGRVRPHSDSLLYKVPEGALLYLKDHTRGKDERIFEYKNGKQQFW
;
A
#
# COMPACT_ATOMS: atom_id res chain seq x y z
N MET A 1 34.14 3.62 81.80
CA MET A 1 34.46 4.34 80.54
C MET A 1 34.88 3.30 79.51
N GLN A 2 33.93 2.86 78.68
CA GLN A 2 34.08 1.69 77.81
C GLN A 2 34.19 2.09 76.33
N LYS A 3 35.03 1.31 75.66
CA LYS A 3 35.52 1.32 74.28
C LYS A 3 34.43 1.55 73.23
N HIS A 4 34.75 2.34 72.19
CA HIS A 4 34.06 2.26 70.90
C HIS A 4 35.10 1.91 69.83
N GLY A 5 34.99 0.67 69.34
CA GLY A 5 35.74 0.14 68.20
C GLY A 5 34.92 0.25 66.92
N ILE A 6 35.65 0.50 65.84
CA ILE A 6 35.18 0.61 64.45
C ILE A 6 34.59 -0.72 63.98
N LEU A 7 33.43 -0.70 63.31
CA LEU A 7 32.98 -1.79 62.45
C LEU A 7 32.31 -1.20 61.19
N LEU A 8 33.04 -1.29 60.08
CA LEU A 8 32.57 -0.98 58.73
C LEU A 8 31.86 -2.24 58.20
N ILE A 9 30.54 -2.22 58.07
CA ILE A 9 29.76 -3.32 57.48
C ILE A 9 29.53 -2.99 56.01
N VAL A 10 30.19 -3.76 55.13
CA VAL A 10 29.91 -3.82 53.70
C VAL A 10 28.70 -4.75 53.51
N CYS A 11 27.55 -4.17 53.16
CA CYS A 11 26.35 -4.93 52.79
C CYS A 11 26.40 -5.27 51.29
N THR A 12 26.79 -6.51 50.98
CA THR A 12 26.68 -7.11 49.65
C THR A 12 25.20 -7.43 49.38
N PHE A 13 24.55 -6.64 48.51
CA PHE A 13 23.21 -6.98 47.99
C PHE A 13 23.34 -8.11 46.96
N LEU A 14 23.00 -9.33 47.37
CA LEU A 14 22.72 -10.45 46.48
C LEU A 14 21.36 -10.20 45.80
N ILE A 15 21.40 -9.70 44.56
CA ILE A 15 20.25 -9.66 43.66
C ILE A 15 20.03 -11.10 43.16
N LEU A 16 19.20 -11.86 43.86
CA LEU A 16 18.59 -13.07 43.32
C LEU A 16 17.45 -12.64 42.38
N ALA A 17 17.80 -12.36 41.12
CA ALA A 17 16.84 -12.27 40.04
C ALA A 17 16.24 -13.67 39.82
N SER A 18 15.06 -13.91 40.41
CA SER A 18 14.20 -15.02 40.01
C SER A 18 13.67 -14.71 38.61
N CYS A 19 14.46 -15.08 37.59
CA CYS A 19 14.04 -15.07 36.20
C CYS A 19 13.05 -16.20 35.98
N THR A 20 11.77 -15.99 36.33
CA THR A 20 10.69 -16.73 35.67
C THR A 20 10.66 -16.26 34.21
N LYS A 21 11.49 -16.89 33.35
CA LYS A 21 11.44 -16.72 31.90
C LYS A 21 10.09 -17.26 31.44
N SER A 22 9.11 -16.39 31.30
CA SER A 22 7.92 -16.68 30.49
C SER A 22 8.41 -16.94 29.06
N SER A 23 8.53 -18.21 28.67
CA SER A 23 9.11 -18.56 27.36
C SER A 23 8.13 -18.21 26.24
N VAL A 24 8.56 -17.29 25.36
CA VAL A 24 7.84 -16.98 24.13
C VAL A 24 8.31 -17.98 23.06
N GLY A 25 7.46 -18.98 22.79
CA GLY A 25 7.78 -20.08 21.88
C GLY A 25 8.69 -21.16 22.50
N PRO A 26 9.08 -22.16 21.70
CA PRO A 26 9.97 -23.24 22.15
C PRO A 26 11.38 -22.72 22.42
N SER A 27 12.08 -23.35 23.38
CA SER A 27 13.48 -23.05 23.67
C SER A 27 14.42 -23.60 22.59
N LEU A 28 15.68 -23.17 22.58
CA LEU A 28 16.71 -23.75 21.70
C LEU A 28 16.82 -25.27 21.88
N GLU A 29 16.73 -25.76 23.12
CA GLU A 29 16.77 -27.19 23.44
C GLU A 29 15.56 -27.94 22.84
N ASP A 30 14.37 -27.35 22.90
CA ASP A 30 13.17 -27.93 22.28
C ASP A 30 13.30 -28.01 20.76
N ILE A 31 13.86 -26.96 20.13
CA ILE A 31 14.06 -26.91 18.67
C ILE A 31 15.09 -27.95 18.23
N LEU A 32 16.20 -28.08 18.96
CA LEU A 32 17.22 -29.11 18.71
C LEU A 32 16.67 -30.52 18.98
N SER A 33 15.77 -30.68 19.96
CA SER A 33 15.09 -31.96 20.19
C SER A 33 14.16 -32.33 19.03
N ALA A 34 13.47 -31.34 18.44
CA ALA A 34 12.61 -31.53 17.28
C ALA A 34 13.38 -31.83 15.98
N ASN A 35 14.55 -31.19 15.80
CA ASN A 35 15.46 -31.46 14.68
C ASN A 35 16.94 -31.55 15.15
N PRO A 36 17.40 -32.73 15.60
CA PRO A 36 18.75 -32.90 16.13
C PRO A 36 19.87 -32.61 15.13
N LYS A 37 19.57 -32.61 13.82
CA LYS A 37 20.56 -32.33 12.77
C LYS A 37 21.04 -30.87 12.81
N LEU A 38 20.26 -29.96 13.41
CA LEU A 38 20.64 -28.55 13.56
C LEU A 38 21.87 -28.35 14.46
N GLN A 39 22.21 -29.32 15.32
CA GLN A 39 23.42 -29.27 16.14
C GLN A 39 24.69 -29.13 15.29
N VAL A 40 24.70 -29.73 14.09
CA VAL A 40 25.81 -29.61 13.14
C VAL A 40 26.10 -28.16 12.75
N VAL A 41 25.08 -27.29 12.71
CA VAL A 41 25.25 -25.86 12.43
C VAL A 41 25.99 -25.17 13.59
N LEU A 42 25.61 -25.47 14.84
CA LEU A 42 26.26 -24.90 16.03
C LEU A 42 27.71 -25.39 16.15
N ASP A 43 27.92 -26.70 15.99
CA ASP A 43 29.25 -27.33 16.06
C ASP A 43 30.18 -26.78 14.97
N LYS A 44 29.66 -26.52 13.77
CA LYS A 44 30.42 -25.95 12.64
C LYS A 44 30.99 -24.57 12.97
N PHE A 45 30.29 -23.79 13.80
CA PHE A 45 30.64 -22.40 14.10
C PHE A 45 31.11 -22.16 15.54
N GLN A 46 31.31 -23.22 16.34
CA GLN A 46 31.70 -23.11 17.76
C GLN A 46 32.95 -22.25 17.99
N ASP A 47 33.90 -22.25 17.04
CA ASP A 47 35.16 -21.52 17.13
C ASP A 47 35.10 -20.06 16.60
N ASP A 48 33.99 -19.63 16.00
CA ASP A 48 33.75 -18.23 15.57
C ASP A 48 32.56 -17.68 16.37
N PRO A 49 32.80 -16.90 17.46
CA PRO A 49 31.75 -16.45 18.37
C PRO A 49 30.62 -15.68 17.69
N LEU A 50 30.92 -14.91 16.63
CA LEU A 50 29.90 -14.16 15.90
C LEU A 50 29.07 -15.08 15.01
N LYS A 51 29.70 -16.02 14.30
CA LYS A 51 28.95 -17.01 13.50
C LYS A 51 28.12 -17.93 14.38
N HIS A 52 28.64 -18.36 15.53
CA HIS A 52 27.88 -19.15 16.49
C HIS A 52 26.64 -18.39 16.99
N ARG A 53 26.80 -17.12 17.40
CA ARG A 53 25.67 -16.27 17.80
C ARG A 53 24.64 -16.08 16.68
N ALA A 54 25.09 -15.89 15.44
CA ALA A 54 24.21 -15.79 14.28
C ALA A 54 23.45 -17.10 14.00
N ALA A 55 24.10 -18.25 14.17
CA ALA A 55 23.48 -19.57 14.06
C ALA A 55 22.39 -19.76 15.12
N VAL A 56 22.68 -19.43 16.38
CA VAL A 56 21.70 -19.46 17.48
C VAL A 56 20.52 -18.54 17.16
N PHE A 57 20.79 -17.30 16.73
CA PHE A 57 19.75 -16.34 16.35
C PHE A 57 18.81 -16.89 15.26
N LEU A 58 19.36 -17.53 14.21
CA LEU A 58 18.52 -18.14 13.18
C LEU A 58 17.69 -19.31 13.73
N ILE A 59 18.33 -20.23 14.48
CA ILE A 59 17.69 -21.43 15.01
C ILE A 59 16.55 -21.08 15.98
N GLU A 60 16.77 -20.14 16.90
CA GLU A 60 15.75 -19.70 17.88
C GLU A 60 14.54 -19.01 17.25
N ASN A 61 14.60 -18.63 15.98
CA ASN A 61 13.49 -17.99 15.27
C ASN A 61 12.84 -18.89 14.20
N LEU A 62 13.40 -20.08 13.89
CA LEU A 62 12.77 -21.06 12.98
C LEU A 62 11.30 -21.40 13.29
N PRO A 63 10.85 -21.51 14.56
CA PRO A 63 9.46 -21.84 14.89
C PRO A 63 8.42 -20.85 14.36
N PHE A 64 8.84 -19.64 13.99
CA PHE A 64 7.95 -18.58 13.52
C PHE A 64 7.95 -18.41 12.00
N HIS A 65 8.67 -19.28 11.29
CA HIS A 65 8.83 -19.24 9.83
C HIS A 65 8.41 -20.56 9.18
N TYR A 66 7.84 -20.47 8.00
CA TYR A 66 7.38 -21.62 7.21
C TYR A 66 7.35 -21.26 5.71
N SER A 67 7.49 -22.23 4.83
CA SER A 67 7.30 -22.07 3.38
C SER A 67 6.01 -22.73 2.90
N TYR A 68 5.52 -22.32 1.74
CA TYR A 68 4.50 -23.07 1.01
C TYR A 68 5.11 -23.88 -0.15
N GLU A 69 4.65 -25.12 -0.30
CA GLU A 69 5.04 -26.03 -1.38
C GLU A 69 3.83 -26.70 -2.04
N GLY A 70 4.01 -27.27 -3.23
CA GLY A 70 2.98 -27.97 -3.98
C GLY A 70 2.96 -27.61 -5.46
N GLU A 71 2.36 -28.46 -6.31
CA GLU A 71 2.32 -28.23 -7.76
C GLU A 71 1.53 -26.97 -8.15
N ALA A 72 0.44 -26.68 -7.42
CA ALA A 72 -0.38 -25.50 -7.64
C ALA A 72 0.39 -24.18 -7.48
N LEU A 73 1.47 -24.19 -6.68
CA LEU A 73 2.36 -23.03 -6.56
C LEU A 73 3.03 -22.71 -7.89
N ASN A 74 3.44 -23.72 -8.67
CA ASN A 74 4.10 -23.49 -9.96
C ASN A 74 3.17 -22.77 -10.94
N ASP A 75 1.86 -23.08 -10.91
CA ASP A 75 0.87 -22.40 -11.76
C ASP A 75 0.63 -20.95 -11.33
N TYR A 76 0.61 -20.68 -10.02
CA TYR A 76 0.59 -19.31 -9.50
C TYR A 76 1.80 -18.50 -9.96
N LEU A 77 3.01 -19.09 -9.89
CA LEU A 77 4.25 -18.44 -10.27
C LEU A 77 4.32 -18.08 -11.77
N LYS A 78 3.65 -18.83 -12.64
CA LYS A 78 3.58 -18.53 -14.09
C LYS A 78 2.99 -17.15 -14.37
N LEU A 79 2.13 -16.61 -13.49
CA LEU A 79 1.58 -15.26 -13.65
C LEU A 79 2.70 -14.23 -13.72
N PHE A 80 3.60 -14.27 -12.74
CA PHE A 80 4.68 -13.31 -12.63
C PHE A 80 5.75 -13.55 -13.69
N GLU A 81 6.07 -14.81 -13.99
CA GLU A 81 7.01 -15.18 -15.06
C GLU A 81 6.55 -14.66 -16.43
N LEU A 82 5.29 -14.92 -16.80
CA LEU A 82 4.76 -14.53 -18.10
C LEU A 82 4.52 -13.03 -18.20
N HIS A 83 3.97 -12.41 -17.14
CA HIS A 83 3.81 -10.96 -17.09
C HIS A 83 5.16 -10.23 -17.14
N GLY A 84 6.19 -10.79 -16.51
CA GLY A 84 7.57 -10.27 -16.54
C GLY A 84 8.23 -10.27 -17.93
N LYS A 85 7.59 -10.86 -18.95
CA LYS A 85 8.03 -10.74 -20.36
C LYS A 85 7.58 -9.42 -20.99
N GLY A 86 6.68 -8.66 -20.36
CA GLY A 86 6.22 -7.36 -20.83
C GLY A 86 5.37 -7.38 -22.10
N THR A 87 4.81 -8.53 -22.46
CA THR A 87 4.07 -8.71 -23.73
C THR A 87 2.55 -8.59 -23.59
N MET A 88 2.01 -8.65 -22.36
CA MET A 88 0.57 -8.67 -22.09
C MET A 88 0.25 -8.03 -20.75
N TYR A 89 -0.96 -7.49 -20.62
CA TYR A 89 -1.48 -7.00 -19.34
C TYR A 89 -1.72 -8.12 -18.32
N PRO A 90 -1.59 -7.85 -17.01
CA PRO A 90 -1.70 -8.85 -15.94
C PRO A 90 -3.02 -9.65 -15.97
N ASP A 91 -4.15 -8.99 -16.27
CA ASP A 91 -5.48 -9.61 -16.35
C ASP A 91 -5.53 -10.66 -17.46
N LYS A 92 -4.98 -10.35 -18.64
CA LYS A 92 -4.93 -11.30 -19.78
C LYS A 92 -4.03 -12.50 -19.49
N VAL A 93 -2.92 -12.28 -18.80
CA VAL A 93 -2.03 -13.35 -18.35
C VAL A 93 -2.78 -14.24 -17.34
N LEU A 94 -3.42 -13.64 -16.34
CA LEU A 94 -4.17 -14.35 -15.31
C LEU A 94 -5.33 -15.16 -15.91
N ASP A 95 -6.11 -14.59 -16.82
CA ASP A 95 -7.20 -15.28 -17.50
C ASP A 95 -6.71 -16.47 -18.34
N SER A 96 -5.55 -16.31 -18.97
CA SER A 96 -4.94 -17.39 -19.76
C SER A 96 -4.44 -18.53 -18.86
N ILE A 97 -3.84 -18.20 -17.72
CA ILE A 97 -3.42 -19.20 -16.72
C ILE A 97 -4.65 -19.89 -16.11
N LYS A 98 -5.68 -19.14 -15.71
CA LYS A 98 -6.92 -19.70 -15.17
C LYS A 98 -7.58 -20.67 -16.14
N ARG A 99 -7.58 -20.36 -17.45
CA ARG A 99 -8.11 -21.26 -18.48
C ARG A 99 -7.28 -22.53 -18.67
N ALA A 100 -5.95 -22.42 -18.56
CA ALA A 100 -5.05 -23.55 -18.78
C ALA A 100 -4.87 -24.45 -17.55
N CYS A 101 -4.78 -23.86 -16.37
CA CYS A 101 -4.41 -24.52 -15.11
C CYS A 101 -5.56 -24.58 -14.08
N GLY A 102 -6.66 -23.86 -14.32
CA GLY A 102 -7.72 -23.66 -13.33
C GLY A 102 -7.42 -22.53 -12.33
N PRO A 103 -8.39 -22.19 -11.45
CA PRO A 103 -8.19 -21.20 -10.41
C PRO A 103 -7.19 -21.68 -9.34
N PHE A 104 -6.35 -20.76 -8.86
CA PHE A 104 -5.43 -21.00 -7.77
C PHE A 104 -6.14 -20.86 -6.41
N HIS A 105 -5.83 -21.77 -5.50
CA HIS A 105 -6.34 -21.75 -4.13
C HIS A 105 -5.22 -22.12 -3.15
N MET A 106 -5.11 -21.38 -2.04
CA MET A 106 -4.08 -21.56 -1.01
C MET A 106 -4.17 -22.90 -0.28
N ASP A 107 -5.37 -23.46 -0.15
CA ASP A 107 -5.64 -24.74 0.53
C ASP A 107 -5.04 -25.96 -0.21
N ARG A 108 -4.61 -25.78 -1.46
CA ARG A 108 -3.88 -26.79 -2.24
C ARG A 108 -2.38 -26.81 -1.96
N LEU A 109 -1.88 -25.88 -1.16
CA LEU A 109 -0.47 -25.80 -0.78
C LEU A 109 -0.24 -26.47 0.57
N GLU A 110 0.94 -27.07 0.71
CA GLU A 110 1.42 -27.60 1.98
C GLU A 110 2.32 -26.58 2.66
N ALA A 111 2.04 -26.26 3.93
CA ALA A 111 2.94 -25.46 4.74
C ALA A 111 4.06 -26.33 5.32
N LYS A 112 5.32 -25.96 5.10
CA LYS A 112 6.52 -26.62 5.63
C LYS A 112 7.16 -25.74 6.69
N SER A 113 7.26 -26.24 7.93
CA SER A 113 7.92 -25.51 9.01
C SER A 113 9.43 -25.47 8.83
N ASP A 114 10.04 -24.30 9.08
CA ASP A 114 11.48 -24.12 9.01
C ASP A 114 12.26 -24.80 10.14
N ILE A 115 11.59 -25.35 11.18
CA ILE A 115 12.25 -26.21 12.18
C ILE A 115 12.98 -27.37 11.50
N TYR A 116 12.45 -27.87 10.38
CA TYR A 116 13.01 -28.98 9.62
C TYR A 116 13.90 -28.55 8.45
N ILE A 117 14.38 -27.29 8.44
CA ILE A 117 15.31 -26.79 7.44
C ILE A 117 16.59 -27.63 7.39
N ASP A 118 17.17 -27.77 6.19
CA ASP A 118 18.43 -28.47 5.98
C ASP A 118 19.61 -27.69 6.64
N PRO A 119 20.35 -28.30 7.59
CA PRO A 119 21.53 -27.69 8.19
C PRO A 119 22.57 -27.21 7.17
N ALA A 120 22.73 -27.92 6.04
CA ALA A 120 23.68 -27.53 5.00
C ALA A 120 23.28 -26.20 4.34
N TYR A 121 21.97 -25.96 4.18
CA TYR A 121 21.45 -24.68 3.67
C TYR A 121 21.73 -23.54 4.65
N LEU A 122 21.50 -23.74 5.95
CA LEU A 122 21.80 -22.73 6.98
C LEU A 122 23.30 -22.41 7.04
N ILE A 123 24.17 -23.43 7.03
CA ILE A 123 25.63 -23.25 7.02
C ILE A 123 26.05 -22.43 5.79
N LYS A 124 25.57 -22.80 4.59
CA LYS A 124 25.86 -22.04 3.36
C LYS A 124 25.36 -20.60 3.45
N ASN A 125 24.16 -20.37 4.00
CA ASN A 125 23.61 -19.03 4.19
C ASN A 125 24.47 -18.18 5.13
N ILE A 126 24.87 -18.72 6.29
CA ILE A 126 25.71 -18.03 7.28
C ILE A 126 27.06 -17.67 6.65
N GLU A 127 27.71 -18.61 5.96
CA GLU A 127 29.00 -18.34 5.29
C GLU A 127 28.88 -17.21 4.26
N TRP A 128 27.84 -17.23 3.41
CA TRP A 128 27.63 -16.15 2.43
C TRP A 128 27.30 -14.81 3.07
N ALA A 129 26.47 -14.79 4.11
CA ALA A 129 26.14 -13.57 4.83
C ALA A 129 27.38 -12.95 5.48
N PHE A 130 28.21 -13.76 6.14
CA PHE A 130 29.47 -13.30 6.74
C PHE A 130 30.51 -12.88 5.71
N LYS A 131 30.57 -13.56 4.55
CA LYS A 131 31.43 -13.14 3.43
C LYS A 131 31.13 -11.71 3.04
N VAL A 132 29.87 -11.40 2.72
CA VAL A 132 29.49 -10.05 2.26
C VAL A 132 29.48 -9.02 3.38
N TRP A 133 29.30 -9.44 4.64
CA TRP A 133 29.38 -8.51 5.76
C TRP A 133 30.83 -8.15 6.13
N ARG A 134 31.78 -9.10 6.06
CA ARG A 134 33.19 -8.88 6.45
C ARG A 134 34.07 -8.35 5.32
N GLU A 135 33.80 -8.74 4.07
CA GLU A 135 34.69 -8.39 2.94
C GLU A 135 34.34 -7.06 2.26
N GLN A 136 33.13 -6.53 2.46
CA GLN A 136 32.68 -5.32 1.77
C GLN A 136 32.98 -4.07 2.64
N PRO A 137 33.40 -2.93 2.04
CA PRO A 137 33.74 -1.71 2.80
C PRO A 137 32.61 -1.21 3.70
N TRP A 138 31.37 -1.17 3.20
CA TRP A 138 30.18 -0.75 3.95
C TRP A 138 29.83 -1.66 5.11
N GLY A 139 30.23 -2.94 5.06
CA GLY A 139 29.94 -3.90 6.12
C GLY A 139 30.54 -3.52 7.47
N LYS A 140 31.62 -2.70 7.48
CA LYS A 140 32.28 -2.20 8.69
C LYS A 140 31.37 -1.33 9.57
N ASN A 141 30.42 -0.62 8.95
CA ASN A 141 29.49 0.27 9.65
C ASN A 141 28.09 -0.35 9.82
N VAL A 142 27.99 -1.68 9.71
CA VAL A 142 26.76 -2.42 10.01
C VAL A 142 26.95 -3.16 11.32
N SER A 143 26.10 -2.84 12.31
CA SER A 143 26.14 -3.51 13.62
C SER A 143 25.83 -5.00 13.49
N PHE A 144 26.26 -5.81 14.47
CA PHE A 144 25.94 -7.24 14.47
C PHE A 144 24.42 -7.50 14.54
N ASP A 145 23.68 -6.63 15.23
CA ASP A 145 22.23 -6.77 15.38
C ASP A 145 21.51 -6.43 14.06
N ASP A 146 21.92 -5.36 13.37
CA ASP A 146 21.40 -5.02 12.04
C ASP A 146 21.82 -6.07 11.00
N PHE A 147 23.01 -6.65 11.12
CA PHE A 147 23.42 -7.79 10.32
C PHE A 147 22.46 -8.97 10.53
N CYS A 148 22.13 -9.32 11.77
CA CYS A 148 21.23 -10.43 12.09
C CYS A 148 19.81 -10.21 11.54
N GLU A 149 19.28 -9.00 11.61
CA GLU A 149 17.90 -8.70 11.18
C GLU A 149 17.78 -8.39 9.69
N PHE A 150 18.78 -7.76 9.08
CA PHE A 150 18.65 -7.13 7.75
C PHE A 150 19.58 -7.69 6.68
N ILE A 151 20.58 -8.52 7.03
CA ILE A 151 21.50 -9.15 6.06
C ILE A 151 21.46 -10.68 6.13
N LEU A 152 21.60 -11.24 7.33
CA LEU A 152 21.69 -12.67 7.64
C LEU A 152 20.47 -13.52 7.23
N PRO A 153 19.21 -13.04 7.30
CA PRO A 153 18.04 -13.88 7.06
C PRO A 153 18.08 -14.58 5.71
N TYR A 154 17.82 -15.88 5.70
CA TYR A 154 17.84 -16.70 4.48
C TYR A 154 16.57 -16.56 3.62
N ARG A 155 15.56 -15.88 4.15
CA ARG A 155 14.25 -15.70 3.52
C ARG A 155 13.68 -14.30 3.77
N VAL A 156 12.60 -13.95 3.07
CA VAL A 156 11.87 -12.68 3.23
C VAL A 156 10.51 -12.90 3.89
N GLY A 157 9.71 -13.83 3.37
CA GLY A 157 8.36 -14.13 3.84
C GLY A 157 8.13 -15.63 3.91
N ASP A 158 7.09 -16.12 3.24
CA ASP A 158 6.69 -17.53 3.22
C ASP A 158 7.06 -18.25 1.91
N GLU A 159 8.08 -17.77 1.20
CA GLU A 159 8.52 -18.34 -0.07
C GLU A 159 9.11 -19.75 0.07
N ARG A 160 9.02 -20.54 -1.01
CA ARG A 160 9.78 -21.79 -1.11
C ARG A 160 11.28 -21.51 -1.03
N LEU A 161 11.99 -22.20 -0.13
CA LEU A 161 13.42 -22.04 0.05
C LEU A 161 14.20 -22.53 -1.18
N GLU A 162 15.13 -21.70 -1.64
CA GLU A 162 16.08 -22.06 -2.69
C GLU A 162 17.42 -21.30 -2.52
N PRO A 163 18.54 -21.78 -3.06
CA PRO A 163 19.81 -21.05 -3.00
C PRO A 163 19.78 -19.80 -3.88
N TRP A 164 20.01 -18.62 -3.30
CA TRP A 164 19.92 -17.34 -4.03
C TRP A 164 21.13 -16.41 -3.88
N ARG A 165 21.78 -16.38 -2.71
CA ARG A 165 22.85 -15.41 -2.39
C ARG A 165 23.95 -15.36 -3.43
N GLU A 166 24.56 -16.50 -3.72
CA GLU A 166 25.68 -16.63 -4.66
C GLU A 166 25.32 -16.12 -6.06
N ARG A 167 24.17 -16.53 -6.58
CA ARG A 167 23.70 -16.16 -7.93
C ARG A 167 23.45 -14.66 -8.03
N ILE A 168 22.77 -14.09 -7.03
CA ILE A 168 22.43 -12.66 -7.00
C ILE A 168 23.69 -11.83 -6.75
N TYR A 169 24.57 -12.25 -5.84
CA TYR A 169 25.87 -11.63 -5.60
C TYR A 169 26.66 -11.56 -6.92
N ASN A 170 26.85 -12.68 -7.62
CA ASN A 170 27.61 -12.70 -8.87
C ASN A 170 27.00 -11.80 -9.96
N LYS A 171 25.68 -11.61 -9.96
CA LYS A 171 24.96 -10.76 -10.92
C LYS A 171 25.12 -9.26 -10.63
N TYR A 172 25.03 -8.84 -9.37
CA TYR A 172 24.97 -7.41 -9.00
C TYR A 172 26.25 -6.87 -8.37
N ASN A 173 27.10 -7.71 -7.78
CA ASN A 173 28.34 -7.28 -7.14
C ASN A 173 29.28 -6.50 -8.07
N PRO A 174 29.44 -6.86 -9.37
CA PRO A 174 30.27 -6.09 -10.29
C PRO A 174 29.83 -4.63 -10.48
N LEU A 175 28.57 -4.30 -10.20
CA LEU A 175 28.07 -2.91 -10.27
C LEU A 175 28.74 -2.00 -9.24
N LEU A 176 29.32 -2.56 -8.19
CA LEU A 176 29.91 -1.82 -7.07
C LEU A 176 31.43 -1.72 -7.16
N ASP A 177 32.08 -2.39 -8.13
CA ASP A 177 33.55 -2.45 -8.20
C ASP A 177 34.19 -1.06 -8.32
N GLY A 178 33.57 -0.17 -9.09
CA GLY A 178 34.06 1.20 -9.30
C GLY A 178 33.96 2.12 -8.06
N ILE A 179 33.19 1.73 -7.04
CA ILE A 179 33.01 2.57 -5.85
C ILE A 179 33.75 2.06 -4.60
N ARG A 180 34.25 0.81 -4.58
CA ARG A 180 34.81 0.17 -3.36
C ARG A 180 35.97 0.93 -2.71
N GLU A 181 36.79 1.56 -3.54
CA GLU A 181 37.97 2.31 -3.11
C GLU A 181 37.66 3.76 -2.71
N LEU A 182 36.40 4.19 -2.87
CA LEU A 182 35.97 5.52 -2.47
C LEU A 182 35.77 5.58 -0.94
N PRO A 183 36.15 6.66 -0.26
CA PRO A 183 35.90 6.84 1.17
C PRO A 183 34.41 6.69 1.55
N GLU A 184 33.52 7.10 0.66
CA GLU A 184 32.06 7.04 0.83
C GLU A 184 31.52 5.60 0.82
N ALA A 185 32.30 4.62 0.33
CA ALA A 185 31.87 3.23 0.26
C ALA A 185 31.71 2.57 1.63
N GLU A 186 32.24 3.18 2.70
CA GLU A 186 31.99 2.74 4.06
C GLU A 186 30.58 3.12 4.55
N ASP A 187 29.89 4.06 3.89
CA ASP A 187 28.49 4.42 4.20
C ASP A 187 27.52 3.53 3.39
N PRO A 188 26.76 2.63 4.05
CA PRO A 188 25.80 1.78 3.34
C PRO A 188 24.74 2.57 2.57
N LYS A 189 24.41 3.80 2.98
CA LYS A 189 23.45 4.66 2.27
C LYS A 189 23.98 5.08 0.90
N TYR A 190 25.25 5.50 0.84
CA TYR A 190 25.90 5.88 -0.41
C TYR A 190 25.89 4.72 -1.42
N VAL A 191 26.28 3.54 -0.96
CA VAL A 191 26.30 2.32 -1.78
C VAL A 191 24.89 1.92 -2.22
N SER A 192 23.92 2.03 -1.31
CA SER A 192 22.51 1.78 -1.60
C SER A 192 21.96 2.72 -2.68
N GLN A 193 22.35 4.01 -2.68
CA GLN A 193 21.96 4.96 -3.72
C GLN A 193 22.51 4.55 -5.09
N VAL A 194 23.81 4.22 -5.20
CA VAL A 194 24.42 3.76 -6.46
C VAL A 194 23.73 2.50 -7.00
N LEU A 195 23.39 1.58 -6.10
CA LEU A 195 22.67 0.36 -6.46
C LEU A 195 21.24 0.66 -6.92
N MET A 196 20.53 1.56 -6.25
CA MET A 196 19.19 1.98 -6.65
C MET A 196 19.18 2.68 -8.00
N ASP A 197 20.16 3.54 -8.29
CA ASP A 197 20.33 4.17 -9.61
C ASP A 197 20.50 3.15 -10.72
N SER A 198 21.13 2.02 -10.40
CA SER A 198 21.31 0.90 -11.34
C SER A 198 20.05 0.05 -11.48
N LEU A 199 19.38 -0.26 -10.36
CA LEU A 199 18.16 -1.06 -10.34
C LEU A 199 16.99 -0.38 -11.05
N HIS A 200 16.90 0.96 -11.02
CA HIS A 200 15.85 1.73 -11.69
C HIS A 200 15.96 1.77 -13.21
N LYS A 201 17.13 1.45 -13.78
CA LYS A 201 17.33 1.44 -15.25
C LYS A 201 16.60 0.29 -15.94
N ALA A 202 16.29 -0.78 -15.21
CA ALA A 202 15.62 -1.94 -15.75
C ALA A 202 14.09 -1.84 -15.55
N PRO A 203 13.28 -2.22 -16.56
CA PRO A 203 11.83 -2.14 -16.45
C PRO A 203 11.31 -2.99 -15.29
N VAL A 204 10.18 -2.56 -14.74
CA VAL A 204 9.40 -3.30 -13.74
C VAL A 204 7.98 -3.48 -14.28
N TYR A 205 7.41 -4.66 -14.06
CA TYR A 205 6.11 -5.05 -14.56
C TYR A 205 5.12 -5.13 -13.39
N PHE A 206 4.52 -3.99 -13.04
CA PHE A 206 3.58 -3.90 -11.92
C PHE A 206 2.24 -4.54 -12.26
N THR A 207 1.76 -5.45 -11.42
CA THR A 207 0.53 -6.20 -11.70
C THR A 207 -0.75 -5.49 -11.27
N GLU A 208 -0.66 -4.54 -10.32
CA GLU A 208 -1.81 -4.01 -9.56
C GLU A 208 -2.65 -5.06 -8.81
N LEU A 209 -2.31 -6.34 -8.94
CA LEU A 209 -2.93 -7.47 -8.26
C LEU A 209 -2.20 -7.69 -6.94
N PHE A 210 -2.88 -7.45 -5.82
CA PHE A 210 -2.33 -7.78 -4.51
C PHE A 210 -2.24 -9.29 -4.34
N SER A 211 -1.12 -9.77 -3.78
CA SER A 211 -0.77 -11.18 -3.68
C SER A 211 -1.90 -11.98 -3.03
N PHE A 212 -2.49 -12.90 -3.79
CA PHE A 212 -3.47 -13.89 -3.30
C PHE A 212 -2.82 -15.25 -3.02
N GLY A 213 -1.49 -15.31 -3.13
CA GLY A 213 -0.66 -16.46 -2.83
C GLY A 213 0.55 -16.08 -1.97
N PRO A 214 1.45 -17.04 -1.71
CA PRO A 214 2.64 -16.80 -0.92
C PRO A 214 3.67 -15.94 -1.68
N HIS A 215 4.74 -15.57 -0.98
CA HIS A 215 5.90 -14.93 -1.60
C HIS A 215 6.51 -15.88 -2.63
N TYR A 216 6.80 -15.39 -3.82
CA TYR A 216 7.43 -16.16 -4.90
C TYR A 216 8.94 -16.35 -4.78
N GLY A 217 9.56 -15.67 -3.81
CA GLY A 217 10.97 -15.80 -3.49
C GLY A 217 11.90 -15.14 -4.53
N PRO A 218 13.17 -15.59 -4.62
CA PRO A 218 14.25 -14.86 -5.30
C PRO A 218 14.11 -14.80 -6.83
N LYS A 219 13.12 -15.49 -7.41
CA LYS A 219 12.76 -15.38 -8.85
C LYS A 219 12.30 -13.97 -9.23
N VAL A 220 11.81 -13.20 -8.26
CA VAL A 220 11.55 -11.76 -8.38
C VAL A 220 12.65 -11.00 -9.08
N VAL A 221 13.90 -11.30 -8.74
CA VAL A 221 15.07 -10.55 -9.20
C VAL A 221 15.27 -10.71 -10.71
N ASP A 222 14.72 -11.78 -11.29
CA ASP A 222 14.79 -12.07 -12.71
C ASP A 222 13.52 -11.66 -13.45
N TRP A 223 12.34 -11.95 -12.89
CA TRP A 223 11.07 -11.63 -13.54
C TRP A 223 10.65 -10.17 -13.43
N ARG A 224 11.08 -9.48 -12.36
CA ARG A 224 10.76 -8.06 -12.09
C ARG A 224 9.27 -7.75 -12.26
N SER A 225 8.43 -8.65 -11.76
CA SER A 225 6.98 -8.64 -11.99
C SER A 225 6.24 -8.95 -10.72
N GLY A 226 5.25 -8.13 -10.36
CA GLY A 226 4.43 -8.33 -9.18
C GLY A 226 3.82 -7.06 -8.60
N SER A 227 3.53 -7.09 -7.31
CA SER A 227 2.97 -5.99 -6.53
C SER A 227 4.03 -5.28 -5.67
N CYS A 228 3.62 -4.31 -4.85
CA CYS A 228 4.55 -3.60 -3.96
C CYS A 228 5.29 -4.53 -2.98
N VAL A 229 4.66 -5.62 -2.52
CA VAL A 229 5.33 -6.68 -1.72
C VAL A 229 6.49 -7.26 -2.51
N ASN A 230 6.21 -7.71 -3.73
CA ASN A 230 7.18 -8.40 -4.57
C ASN A 230 8.35 -7.50 -4.95
N PHE A 231 8.11 -6.22 -5.22
CA PHE A 231 9.20 -5.29 -5.52
C PHE A 231 10.01 -4.91 -4.28
N THR A 232 9.41 -4.98 -3.09
CA THR A 232 10.12 -4.87 -1.81
C THR A 232 11.04 -6.09 -1.61
N ASP A 233 10.56 -7.31 -1.93
CA ASP A 233 11.38 -8.54 -1.93
C ASP A 233 12.57 -8.45 -2.87
N LEU A 234 12.36 -7.91 -4.09
CA LEU A 234 13.41 -7.73 -5.09
C LEU A 234 14.61 -7.03 -4.49
N GLN A 235 14.33 -5.86 -3.91
CA GLN A 235 15.35 -5.00 -3.36
C GLN A 235 16.00 -5.66 -2.14
N LEU A 236 15.22 -6.33 -1.27
CA LEU A 236 15.75 -7.08 -0.14
C LEU A 236 16.76 -8.15 -0.57
N TYR A 237 16.42 -8.99 -1.55
CA TYR A 237 17.34 -10.04 -2.01
C TYR A 237 18.63 -9.45 -2.58
N VAL A 238 18.53 -8.40 -3.39
CA VAL A 238 19.71 -7.77 -4.01
C VAL A 238 20.59 -7.12 -2.94
N PHE A 239 20.02 -6.37 -2.00
CA PHE A 239 20.78 -5.71 -0.93
C PHE A 239 21.44 -6.72 0.01
N ARG A 240 20.69 -7.73 0.46
CA ARG A 240 21.21 -8.79 1.34
C ARG A 240 22.30 -9.61 0.68
N ALA A 241 22.18 -9.88 -0.63
CA ALA A 241 23.21 -10.58 -1.37
C ALA A 241 24.52 -9.79 -1.47
N LEU A 242 24.48 -8.46 -1.31
CA LEU A 242 25.64 -7.57 -1.38
C LEU A 242 26.10 -7.06 -0.01
N GLY A 243 25.51 -7.56 1.08
CA GLY A 243 25.88 -7.16 2.44
C GLY A 243 25.40 -5.76 2.84
N LEU A 244 24.37 -5.22 2.16
CA LEU A 244 23.73 -3.97 2.55
C LEU A 244 22.54 -4.28 3.47
N PRO A 245 22.43 -3.62 4.64
CA PRO A 245 21.26 -3.74 5.48
C PRO A 245 20.06 -3.11 4.76
N CYS A 246 18.99 -3.87 4.64
CA CYS A 246 17.74 -3.42 4.05
C CYS A 246 16.57 -4.07 4.78
N SER A 247 15.53 -3.29 5.04
CA SER A 247 14.31 -3.77 5.70
C SER A 247 13.09 -3.57 4.82
N GLU A 248 12.08 -4.40 5.03
CA GLU A 248 10.72 -4.14 4.56
C GLU A 248 9.99 -3.30 5.61
N GLU A 249 9.28 -2.30 5.13
CA GLU A 249 8.47 -1.39 5.90
C GLU A 249 7.02 -1.58 5.46
N ILE A 250 6.13 -1.78 6.44
CA ILE A 250 4.74 -2.15 6.22
C ILE A 250 3.82 -1.14 6.85
N MET A 251 2.86 -0.68 6.06
CA MET A 251 1.61 -0.11 6.55
C MET A 251 0.52 -1.17 6.45
N LEU A 252 0.04 -1.67 7.59
CA LEU A 252 -0.93 -2.78 7.65
C LEU A 252 -2.27 -2.45 6.97
N MET A 253 -2.61 -1.17 6.91
CA MET A 253 -3.74 -0.66 6.13
C MET A 253 -3.46 0.80 5.77
N ARG A 254 -3.61 1.16 4.50
CA ARG A 254 -3.58 2.56 4.08
C ARG A 254 -4.73 3.33 4.67
N GLY A 255 -4.50 4.61 5.03
CA GLY A 255 -5.58 5.49 5.45
C GLY A 255 -6.62 5.68 4.35
N ASN A 256 -6.14 5.75 3.09
CA ASN A 256 -6.88 6.16 1.90
C ASN A 256 -7.21 5.07 0.90
N LYS A 257 -6.95 3.80 1.23
CA LYS A 257 -7.26 2.64 0.39
C LYS A 257 -7.56 1.42 1.26
N ASN A 258 -8.32 0.45 0.74
CA ASN A 258 -8.60 -0.80 1.44
C ASN A 258 -7.49 -1.85 1.29
N VAL A 259 -6.22 -1.43 1.21
CA VAL A 259 -5.07 -2.33 1.01
C VAL A 259 -3.87 -1.93 1.87
N PRO A 260 -3.05 -2.90 2.32
CA PRO A 260 -1.75 -2.62 2.92
C PRO A 260 -0.77 -2.04 1.89
N HIS A 261 0.37 -1.54 2.37
CA HIS A 261 1.44 -1.04 1.51
C HIS A 261 2.83 -1.38 2.06
N TYR A 262 3.77 -1.61 1.14
CA TYR A 262 5.10 -2.16 1.41
C TYR A 262 6.15 -1.36 0.63
N TRP A 263 7.25 -1.04 1.30
CA TRP A 263 8.42 -0.40 0.70
C TRP A 263 9.68 -0.80 1.46
N ASN A 264 10.84 -0.31 1.03
CA ASN A 264 12.11 -0.61 1.68
C ASN A 264 12.63 0.56 2.51
N ALA A 265 13.41 0.23 3.53
CA ALA A 265 14.34 1.18 4.13
C ALA A 265 15.78 0.69 4.04
N ALA A 266 16.65 1.56 3.53
CA ALA A 266 18.11 1.44 3.56
C ALA A 266 18.67 2.22 4.75
N PHE A 267 19.90 1.93 5.17
CA PHE A 267 20.51 2.53 6.37
C PHE A 267 21.80 3.25 6.03
N ASP A 268 22.11 4.33 6.76
CA ASP A 268 23.45 4.93 6.75
C ASP A 268 24.38 4.30 7.78
N LYS A 269 25.64 4.73 7.78
CA LYS A 269 26.68 4.28 8.71
C LYS A 269 26.36 4.54 10.20
N ASP A 270 25.42 5.45 10.49
CA ASP A 270 25.01 5.81 11.84
C ASP A 270 23.73 5.05 12.26
N GLY A 271 23.19 4.20 11.38
CA GLY A 271 21.99 3.39 11.61
C GLY A 271 20.67 4.12 11.34
N ASN A 272 20.70 5.34 10.77
CA ASN A 272 19.48 6.03 10.39
C ASN A 272 18.90 5.42 9.12
N SER A 273 17.58 5.29 9.07
CA SER A 273 16.88 4.70 7.93
C SER A 273 16.38 5.73 6.92
N TYR A 274 16.41 5.36 5.64
CA TYR A 274 15.93 6.15 4.51
C TYR A 274 14.97 5.31 3.68
N ARG A 275 13.82 5.88 3.35
CA ARG A 275 12.77 5.23 2.60
C ARG A 275 13.11 5.20 1.11
N CYS A 276 12.99 4.03 0.49
CA CYS A 276 13.18 3.87 -0.95
C CYS A 276 12.28 2.76 -1.49
N SER A 277 12.00 2.81 -2.79
CA SER A 277 11.25 1.77 -3.50
C SER A 277 11.65 1.79 -4.96
N ILE A 278 11.80 0.61 -5.57
CA ILE A 278 12.00 0.49 -7.01
C ILE A 278 10.76 0.88 -7.84
N LEU A 279 9.61 1.07 -7.19
CA LEU A 279 8.38 1.54 -7.80
C LEU A 279 8.25 3.06 -7.81
N ASP A 280 9.17 3.76 -7.16
CA ASP A 280 9.14 5.21 -7.16
C ASP A 280 9.54 5.78 -8.53
N PRO A 281 9.09 7.00 -8.84
CA PRO A 281 9.53 7.71 -10.04
C PRO A 281 11.04 7.99 -10.08
N THR A 282 11.70 7.96 -8.92
CA THR A 282 13.11 8.30 -8.73
C THR A 282 13.83 7.25 -7.90
N SER A 283 15.12 7.07 -8.11
CA SER A 283 15.98 6.18 -7.31
C SER A 283 16.38 6.74 -5.94
N GLU A 284 15.88 7.92 -5.57
CA GLU A 284 16.31 8.64 -4.37
C GLU A 284 15.97 7.92 -3.07
N LEU A 285 16.94 7.89 -2.16
CA LEU A 285 16.76 7.48 -0.77
C LEU A 285 16.23 8.68 0.04
N ASN A 286 14.92 8.66 0.29
CA ASN A 286 14.18 9.77 0.87
C ASN A 286 14.16 9.72 2.40
N SER A 287 14.00 10.90 3.02
CA SER A 287 13.73 10.97 4.46
C SER A 287 12.38 10.27 4.78
N PRO A 288 12.29 9.41 5.80
CA PRO A 288 11.06 8.68 6.12
C PRO A 288 9.86 9.58 6.46
N ASP A 289 10.10 10.72 7.11
CA ASP A 289 9.08 11.68 7.55
C ASP A 289 8.47 12.50 6.41
N ASN A 290 9.07 12.47 5.21
CA ASN A 290 8.50 13.04 3.99
C ASN A 290 7.49 12.09 3.31
N TYR A 291 7.22 10.92 3.89
CA TYR A 291 6.31 9.95 3.29
C TYR A 291 4.85 10.42 3.38
N TRP A 292 4.31 10.82 2.23
CA TRP A 292 3.08 11.59 2.10
C TRP A 292 1.79 10.79 2.35
N ASP A 293 1.80 9.48 2.11
CA ASP A 293 0.61 8.65 2.20
C ASP A 293 -0.02 8.71 3.60
N PRO A 294 -1.35 8.88 3.72
CA PRO A 294 -2.10 8.74 4.95
C PRO A 294 -1.86 7.40 5.64
N LYS A 295 -1.41 7.46 6.89
CA LYS A 295 -0.94 6.30 7.65
C LYS A 295 -1.22 6.49 9.13
N GLY A 296 -1.65 5.42 9.79
CA GLY A 296 -1.80 5.40 11.25
C GLY A 296 -0.60 4.79 11.96
N LYS A 297 -0.11 3.67 11.42
CA LYS A 297 1.01 2.88 11.94
C LYS A 297 1.93 2.42 10.81
N VAL A 298 3.23 2.42 11.06
CA VAL A 298 4.26 1.87 10.19
C VAL A 298 5.13 0.89 10.98
N TYR A 299 5.33 -0.31 10.43
CA TYR A 299 6.09 -1.37 11.03
C TYR A 299 7.28 -1.79 10.18
N ARG A 300 8.44 -1.91 10.80
CA ARG A 300 9.63 -2.48 10.16
C ARG A 300 9.66 -3.98 10.40
N ARG A 301 9.69 -4.77 9.32
CA ARG A 301 9.89 -6.23 9.42
C ARG A 301 11.22 -6.57 10.05
N THR A 302 11.17 -7.56 10.92
CA THR A 302 12.34 -8.22 11.53
C THR A 302 12.28 -9.70 11.17
N PHE A 303 13.44 -10.37 11.16
CA PHE A 303 13.46 -11.82 11.08
C PHE A 303 13.09 -12.44 12.42
N SER A 304 13.51 -11.81 13.52
CA SER A 304 13.16 -12.30 14.85
C SER A 304 11.72 -11.97 15.22
N VAL A 305 11.12 -12.83 16.04
CA VAL A 305 9.83 -12.53 16.67
C VAL A 305 10.03 -11.49 17.77
N ASN A 306 9.14 -10.50 17.82
CA ASN A 306 9.14 -9.46 18.84
C ASN A 306 8.59 -10.01 20.17
N ARG A 307 9.47 -10.70 20.91
CA ARG A 307 9.16 -11.31 22.21
C ARG A 307 8.67 -10.28 23.24
N GLY A 308 9.20 -9.05 23.19
CA GLY A 308 8.77 -7.95 24.04
C GLY A 308 7.30 -7.59 23.85
N MET A 309 6.84 -7.47 22.60
CA MET A 309 5.44 -7.22 22.27
C MET A 309 4.52 -8.35 22.76
N ILE A 310 4.95 -9.61 22.60
CA ILE A 310 4.18 -10.78 23.07
C ILE A 310 4.03 -10.76 24.59
N LEU A 311 5.13 -10.54 25.32
CA LEU A 311 5.13 -10.48 26.78
C LEU A 311 4.29 -9.30 27.29
N ALA A 312 4.39 -8.14 26.64
CA ALA A 312 3.63 -6.95 27.00
C ALA A 312 2.12 -7.15 26.87
N MET A 313 1.66 -7.91 25.87
CA MET A 313 0.23 -8.18 25.67
C MET A 313 -0.33 -9.13 26.74
N GLY A 314 0.49 -10.07 27.23
CA GLY A 314 0.12 -10.94 28.35
C GLY A 314 -1.04 -11.92 28.07
N LYS A 315 -1.28 -12.25 26.80
CA LYS A 315 -2.36 -13.16 26.35
C LYS A 315 -1.82 -14.39 25.63
N LYS A 316 -2.56 -15.49 25.65
CA LYS A 316 -2.18 -16.71 24.91
C LYS A 316 -2.24 -16.46 23.39
N PRO A 317 -1.52 -17.21 22.55
CA PRO A 317 -1.54 -17.01 21.10
C PRO A 317 -2.94 -16.93 20.48
N GLU A 318 -3.88 -17.77 20.93
CA GLU A 318 -5.20 -17.92 20.36
C GLU A 318 -6.11 -16.71 20.67
N GLU A 319 -5.83 -16.02 21.77
CA GLU A 319 -6.54 -14.81 22.22
C GLU A 319 -6.01 -13.53 21.54
N ARG A 320 -4.94 -13.65 20.74
CA ARG A 320 -4.33 -12.53 20.02
C ARG A 320 -4.79 -12.52 18.59
N HIS A 321 -5.08 -11.33 18.08
CA HIS A 321 -5.41 -11.14 16.67
C HIS A 321 -4.24 -11.70 15.81
N PRO A 322 -4.52 -12.41 14.69
CA PRO A 322 -3.49 -13.07 13.89
C PRO A 322 -2.30 -12.17 13.52
N SER A 323 -2.55 -10.89 13.18
CA SER A 323 -1.49 -9.93 12.84
C SER A 323 -0.49 -9.65 13.97
N PHE A 324 -0.85 -9.90 15.24
CA PHE A 324 -0.03 -9.64 16.42
C PHE A 324 0.27 -10.92 17.23
N ARG A 325 -0.01 -12.09 16.67
CA ARG A 325 0.20 -13.38 17.34
C ARG A 325 1.68 -13.77 17.41
N TYR A 326 2.41 -13.63 16.31
CA TYR A 326 3.86 -13.82 16.26
C TYR A 326 4.46 -12.68 15.45
N PRO A 327 4.48 -11.45 16.01
CA PRO A 327 4.87 -10.27 15.26
C PRO A 327 6.38 -10.31 14.99
N CYS A 328 6.76 -10.62 13.76
CA CYS A 328 8.13 -10.45 13.27
C CYS A 328 8.28 -9.04 12.68
N PHE A 329 8.03 -8.03 13.51
CA PHE A 329 8.16 -6.61 13.19
C PHE A 329 8.27 -5.75 14.45
N ARG A 330 8.73 -4.51 14.28
CA ARG A 330 8.75 -3.45 15.31
C ARG A 330 8.05 -2.20 14.81
N ASP A 331 7.45 -1.45 15.73
CA ASP A 331 6.83 -0.16 15.42
C ASP A 331 7.92 0.88 15.12
N VAL A 332 7.82 1.55 13.99
CA VAL A 332 8.71 2.63 13.56
C VAL A 332 7.92 3.88 13.18
N THR A 333 6.66 3.96 13.60
CA THR A 333 5.76 5.05 13.23
C THR A 333 6.35 6.41 13.59
N ALA A 334 7.02 6.55 14.74
CA ALA A 334 7.70 7.79 15.12
C ALA A 334 8.68 8.32 14.07
N ILE A 335 9.42 7.42 13.39
CA ILE A 335 10.40 7.79 12.35
C ILE A 335 9.68 8.36 11.11
N TYR A 336 8.53 7.79 10.76
CA TYR A 336 7.76 8.15 9.57
C TYR A 336 6.75 9.29 9.79
N ALA A 337 6.33 9.49 11.04
CA ALA A 337 5.42 10.56 11.43
C ALA A 337 6.20 11.85 11.75
N GLY A 338 7.45 11.75 12.20
CA GLY A 338 8.28 12.91 12.52
C GLY A 338 7.57 13.88 13.46
N SER A 339 7.45 15.14 13.05
CA SER A 339 6.72 16.17 13.81
C SER A 339 5.21 15.91 13.98
N LYS A 340 4.65 14.95 13.24
CA LYS A 340 3.24 14.54 13.31
C LYS A 340 3.01 13.33 14.20
N ASN A 341 4.04 12.80 14.86
CA ASN A 341 3.92 11.68 15.79
C ASN A 341 3.15 12.08 17.06
N ARG A 342 2.20 11.25 17.50
CA ARG A 342 1.35 11.54 18.66
C ARG A 342 1.07 10.32 19.51
N THR A 343 0.81 10.56 20.79
CA THR A 343 0.13 9.62 21.67
C THR A 343 -1.38 9.83 21.53
N LEU A 344 -2.10 8.85 20.97
CA LEU A 344 -3.55 8.88 20.84
C LEU A 344 -4.19 8.35 22.13
N THR A 345 -5.05 9.15 22.76
CA THR A 345 -5.83 8.75 23.95
C THR A 345 -7.31 8.81 23.66
N ILE A 346 -8.02 7.71 23.88
CA ILE A 346 -9.47 7.62 23.79
C ILE A 346 -10.01 7.27 25.17
N GLY A 347 -10.69 8.23 25.80
CA GLY A 347 -11.19 8.10 27.16
C GLY A 347 -12.31 7.05 27.30
N PRO A 348 -12.51 6.48 28.51
CA PRO A 348 -13.53 5.47 28.78
C PRO A 348 -14.96 5.84 28.36
N GLU A 349 -15.28 7.14 28.33
CA GLU A 349 -16.58 7.68 27.94
C GLU A 349 -16.93 7.47 26.47
N ASN A 350 -15.94 7.19 25.62
CA ASN A 350 -16.14 6.94 24.18
C ASN A 350 -16.29 5.46 23.84
N PHE A 351 -16.38 4.58 24.85
CA PHE A 351 -16.61 3.15 24.68
C PHE A 351 -18.09 2.82 24.81
N TYR A 352 -18.60 1.91 23.96
CA TYR A 352 -19.99 1.45 24.05
C TYR A 352 -20.29 0.71 25.36
N SER A 353 -19.28 0.08 25.95
CA SER A 353 -19.40 -0.64 27.21
C SER A 353 -18.10 -0.61 28.00
N PRO A 354 -18.14 -0.63 29.35
CA PRO A 354 -16.94 -0.67 30.17
C PRO A 354 -16.12 -1.95 29.92
N LEU A 355 -14.83 -1.80 29.66
CA LEU A 355 -13.89 -2.91 29.47
C LEU A 355 -13.17 -3.30 30.76
N LYS A 356 -12.60 -4.51 30.77
CA LYS A 356 -11.75 -4.98 31.86
C LYS A 356 -10.37 -4.32 31.76
N LYS A 357 -9.79 -3.98 32.92
CA LYS A 357 -8.41 -3.50 32.98
C LYS A 357 -7.48 -4.57 32.40
N GLY A 358 -6.56 -4.17 31.53
CA GLY A 358 -5.62 -5.07 30.88
C GLY A 358 -6.21 -5.87 29.71
N GLU A 359 -7.43 -5.56 29.27
CA GLU A 359 -7.97 -6.15 28.05
C GLU A 359 -7.29 -5.52 26.82
N PRO A 360 -6.77 -6.30 25.85
CA PRO A 360 -6.22 -5.76 24.63
C PRO A 360 -7.29 -5.06 23.81
N VAL A 361 -7.02 -3.80 23.47
CA VAL A 361 -7.84 -2.99 22.56
C VAL A 361 -7.02 -2.71 21.32
N TYR A 362 -7.61 -2.95 20.16
CA TYR A 362 -7.00 -2.75 18.87
C TYR A 362 -7.41 -1.40 18.28
N LEU A 363 -6.42 -0.67 17.76
CA LEU A 363 -6.65 0.46 16.87
C LEU A 363 -6.87 -0.10 15.48
N CYS A 364 -8.06 0.08 14.92
CA CYS A 364 -8.43 -0.45 13.63
C CYS A 364 -8.57 0.68 12.60
N SER A 365 -8.10 0.43 11.38
CA SER A 365 -8.37 1.27 10.20
C SER A 365 -9.46 0.64 9.35
N ALA A 366 -10.27 1.46 8.70
CA ALA A 366 -11.35 0.96 7.85
C ALA A 366 -10.80 0.17 6.64
N SER A 367 -11.43 -0.97 6.34
CA SER A 367 -11.16 -1.78 5.15
C SER A 367 -12.50 -2.24 4.57
N PHE A 368 -12.94 -1.61 3.47
CA PHE A 368 -14.31 -1.73 2.98
C PHE A 368 -15.32 -1.43 4.09
N MET A 369 -16.24 -2.35 4.36
CA MET A 369 -17.21 -2.28 5.46
C MET A 369 -16.70 -2.95 6.76
N ASP A 370 -15.44 -3.36 6.82
CA ASP A 370 -14.82 -3.99 7.98
C ASP A 370 -13.70 -3.11 8.58
N TRP A 371 -13.06 -3.58 9.65
CA TRP A 371 -12.08 -2.84 10.45
C TRP A 371 -10.83 -3.69 10.69
N ALA A 372 -9.72 -3.33 10.04
CA ALA A 372 -8.46 -4.06 10.13
C ALA A 372 -7.61 -3.53 11.30
N PRO A 373 -7.21 -4.37 12.27
CA PRO A 373 -6.30 -3.98 13.34
C PRO A 373 -4.93 -3.55 12.80
N ILE A 374 -4.53 -2.33 13.14
CA ILE A 374 -3.23 -1.77 12.78
C ILE A 374 -2.33 -1.49 13.99
N GLY A 375 -2.86 -1.55 15.20
CA GLY A 375 -2.10 -1.35 16.44
C GLY A 375 -2.89 -1.87 17.64
N TRP A 376 -2.28 -1.92 18.82
CA TRP A 376 -2.93 -2.41 20.03
C TRP A 376 -2.41 -1.71 21.29
N CYS A 377 -3.21 -1.70 22.35
CA CYS A 377 -2.82 -1.30 23.70
C CYS A 377 -3.55 -2.16 24.75
N LEU A 378 -3.20 -2.02 26.02
CA LEU A 378 -3.98 -2.59 27.13
C LEU A 378 -4.89 -1.53 27.71
N TYR A 379 -6.18 -1.85 27.85
CA TYR A 379 -7.17 -0.92 28.39
C TYR A 379 -6.90 -0.56 29.85
N ASP A 380 -6.97 0.73 30.16
CA ASP A 380 -6.95 1.27 31.52
C ASP A 380 -8.31 1.89 31.89
N LYS A 381 -8.72 1.73 33.15
CA LYS A 381 -10.04 2.20 33.61
C LYS A 381 -10.14 3.71 33.77
N GLN A 382 -9.02 4.41 33.94
CA GLN A 382 -8.98 5.87 34.11
C GLN A 382 -8.68 6.55 32.78
N LEU A 383 -7.69 6.05 32.03
CA LEU A 383 -7.25 6.68 30.78
C LEU A 383 -8.00 6.15 29.54
N GLY A 384 -8.63 4.98 29.61
CA GLY A 384 -9.22 4.30 28.46
C GLY A 384 -8.16 3.58 27.63
N ALA A 385 -8.12 3.84 26.33
CA ALA A 385 -7.12 3.27 25.43
C ALA A 385 -6.07 4.33 25.04
N VAL A 386 -4.79 3.98 25.21
CA VAL A 386 -3.65 4.85 24.90
C VAL A 386 -2.74 4.13 23.91
N PHE A 387 -2.61 4.71 22.72
CA PHE A 387 -1.73 4.22 21.66
C PHE A 387 -0.57 5.20 21.48
N GLU A 388 0.63 4.74 21.77
CA GLU A 388 1.84 5.49 21.43
C GLU A 388 2.08 5.47 19.92
N ASP A 389 2.86 6.43 19.41
CA ASP A 389 3.33 6.52 18.03
C ASP A 389 2.24 6.37 16.96
N VAL A 390 1.28 7.29 16.93
CA VAL A 390 0.19 7.31 15.95
C VAL A 390 0.26 8.59 15.11
N GLU A 391 0.04 8.44 13.81
CA GLU A 391 -0.17 9.56 12.89
C GLU A 391 -1.64 9.67 12.46
N GLY A 392 -2.06 10.87 12.05
CA GLY A 392 -3.43 11.18 11.62
C GLY A 392 -3.67 11.14 10.11
N GLN A 393 -4.75 11.81 9.70
CA GLN A 393 -5.38 11.75 8.37
C GLN A 393 -5.99 10.36 8.09
N VAL A 394 -6.42 9.65 9.13
CA VAL A 394 -7.00 8.31 9.02
C VAL A 394 -8.24 8.22 9.91
N ILE A 395 -9.27 7.56 9.40
CA ILE A 395 -10.43 7.18 10.20
C ILE A 395 -10.14 5.86 10.90
N PHE A 396 -10.15 5.94 12.22
CA PHE A 396 -9.94 4.82 13.11
C PHE A 396 -11.21 4.41 13.81
N ARG A 397 -11.10 3.26 14.46
CA ARG A 397 -12.07 2.75 15.41
C ARG A 397 -11.37 1.82 16.40
N LEU A 398 -11.91 1.70 17.61
CA LEU A 398 -11.44 0.74 18.59
C LEU A 398 -12.27 -0.56 18.56
N GLY A 399 -11.58 -1.68 18.78
CA GLY A 399 -12.21 -2.99 18.90
C GLY A 399 -11.46 -3.96 19.81
N THR A 400 -12.15 -4.99 20.29
CA THR A 400 -11.55 -6.16 20.98
C THR A 400 -11.50 -7.34 20.02
N TYR A 401 -10.62 -8.31 20.25
CA TYR A 401 -10.58 -9.54 19.45
C TYR A 401 -11.25 -10.68 20.21
N GLU A 402 -12.39 -11.13 19.73
CA GLU A 402 -13.22 -12.13 20.39
C GLU A 402 -13.66 -13.19 19.38
N ASN A 403 -13.45 -14.47 19.71
CA ASN A 403 -13.90 -15.62 18.92
C ASN A 403 -13.53 -15.58 17.42
N GLY A 404 -12.36 -15.04 17.08
CA GLY A 404 -11.90 -14.99 15.69
C GLY A 404 -12.19 -13.68 14.96
N SER A 405 -12.91 -12.73 15.56
CA SER A 405 -13.36 -11.50 14.92
C SER A 405 -13.08 -10.25 15.76
N ILE A 406 -13.04 -9.09 15.10
CA ILE A 406 -12.94 -7.80 15.80
C ILE A 406 -14.34 -7.35 16.21
N CYS A 407 -14.53 -7.22 17.52
CA CYS A 407 -15.76 -6.73 18.11
C CYS A 407 -15.69 -5.21 18.31
N PRO A 408 -16.71 -4.48 17.86
CA PRO A 408 -16.80 -3.02 17.94
C PRO A 408 -16.77 -2.49 19.39
N GLN A 409 -15.91 -1.51 19.71
CA GLN A 409 -15.88 -0.89 21.05
C GLN A 409 -16.09 0.63 21.07
N SER A 410 -15.85 1.32 19.96
CA SER A 410 -16.13 2.75 19.82
C SER A 410 -16.85 3.06 18.50
N ASP A 411 -17.42 4.26 18.43
CA ASP A 411 -17.75 4.89 17.15
C ASP A 411 -16.45 5.15 16.35
N PRO A 412 -16.54 5.24 15.01
CA PRO A 412 -15.43 5.69 14.18
C PRO A 412 -15.05 7.12 14.52
N PHE A 413 -13.76 7.44 14.41
CA PHE A 413 -13.24 8.79 14.62
C PHE A 413 -12.09 9.10 13.68
N LEU A 414 -12.00 10.36 13.29
CA LEU A 414 -10.85 10.91 12.57
C LEU A 414 -9.83 11.38 13.60
N LEU A 415 -8.57 11.00 13.42
CA LEU A 415 -7.43 11.72 13.99
C LEU A 415 -6.89 12.68 12.93
N ASP A 416 -7.02 13.98 13.14
CA ASP A 416 -6.47 14.98 12.22
C ASP A 416 -4.94 15.02 12.31
N ARG A 417 -4.25 14.97 11.16
CA ARG A 417 -2.78 14.90 11.12
C ARG A 417 -2.13 16.17 11.66
N GLU A 418 -2.69 17.33 11.32
CA GLU A 418 -2.07 18.63 11.58
C GLU A 418 -2.31 19.12 13.00
N SER A 419 -3.57 19.10 13.46
CA SER A 419 -3.98 19.53 14.79
C SER A 419 -3.80 18.44 15.85
N GLY A 420 -3.99 17.17 15.48
CA GLY A 420 -4.11 16.06 16.43
C GLY A 420 -5.48 15.97 17.10
N GLU A 421 -6.47 16.73 16.61
CA GLU A 421 -7.83 16.65 17.11
C GLU A 421 -8.47 15.30 16.76
N VAL A 422 -9.18 14.72 17.73
CA VAL A 422 -10.00 13.53 17.54
C VAL A 422 -11.45 13.96 17.35
N ARG A 423 -12.04 13.61 16.21
CA ARG A 423 -13.45 13.88 15.90
C ARG A 423 -14.21 12.60 15.60
N PHE A 424 -15.19 12.29 16.41
CA PHE A 424 -16.08 11.14 16.21
C PHE A 424 -17.13 11.41 15.12
N PHE A 425 -17.63 10.32 14.52
CA PHE A 425 -18.71 10.33 13.53
C PHE A 425 -20.01 9.80 14.16
N PRO A 426 -20.81 10.65 14.82
CA PRO A 426 -22.04 10.22 15.47
C PRO A 426 -23.16 9.96 14.46
N SER A 427 -24.10 9.09 14.84
CA SER A 427 -25.23 8.66 14.01
C SER A 427 -26.60 9.17 14.49
N GLY A 428 -26.65 9.88 15.63
CA GLY A 428 -27.89 10.33 16.27
C GLY A 428 -28.41 11.72 15.85
N GLY A 429 -27.83 12.31 14.80
CA GLY A 429 -28.17 13.66 14.33
C GLY A 429 -29.47 13.73 13.53
N ARG A 430 -29.87 14.96 13.17
CA ARG A 430 -30.97 15.18 12.20
C ARG A 430 -30.63 14.54 10.86
N GLU A 431 -31.64 14.11 10.10
CA GLU A 431 -31.41 13.66 8.74
C GLU A 431 -31.13 14.84 7.81
N VAL A 432 -30.17 14.64 6.90
CA VAL A 432 -29.84 15.54 5.80
C VAL A 432 -29.91 14.77 4.49
N GLU A 433 -30.31 15.47 3.43
CA GLU A 433 -30.25 14.93 2.08
C GLU A 433 -28.82 15.02 1.55
N VAL A 434 -28.33 13.94 0.94
CA VAL A 434 -27.00 13.87 0.34
C VAL A 434 -27.12 13.50 -1.13
N THR A 435 -26.36 14.19 -1.99
CA THR A 435 -26.22 13.87 -3.42
C THR A 435 -24.87 13.22 -3.66
N LEU A 436 -24.87 11.97 -4.11
CA LEU A 436 -23.65 11.21 -4.40
C LEU A 436 -23.39 11.13 -5.90
N LEU A 437 -22.14 11.36 -6.32
CA LEU A 437 -21.71 11.42 -7.72
C LEU A 437 -20.70 10.31 -8.08
N HIS A 438 -20.07 9.69 -7.08
CA HIS A 438 -19.10 8.61 -7.28
C HIS A 438 -19.00 7.72 -6.03
N LYS A 439 -18.57 6.46 -6.22
CA LYS A 439 -18.39 5.47 -5.15
C LYS A 439 -16.95 5.41 -4.58
N TYR A 440 -16.02 6.10 -5.21
CA TYR A 440 -14.61 6.11 -4.84
C TYR A 440 -13.95 7.48 -5.06
N GLU A 441 -12.79 7.68 -4.46
CA GLU A 441 -12.02 8.92 -4.56
C GLU A 441 -11.46 9.13 -5.98
N LEU A 442 -11.89 10.21 -6.64
CA LEU A 442 -11.47 10.59 -7.98
C LEU A 442 -10.01 11.09 -8.00
N TYR A 443 -9.45 11.52 -6.87
CA TYR A 443 -8.06 12.01 -6.81
C TYR A 443 -6.99 10.95 -7.13
N PHE A 444 -7.28 9.66 -6.94
CA PHE A 444 -6.37 8.60 -7.39
C PHE A 444 -6.45 8.33 -8.89
N GLU A 445 -7.47 8.85 -9.57
CA GLU A 445 -7.57 8.84 -11.02
C GLU A 445 -6.94 10.11 -11.59
N PRO A 446 -5.73 10.06 -12.18
CA PRO A 446 -5.09 11.26 -12.69
C PRO A 446 -5.86 11.89 -13.86
N PHE A 447 -6.82 11.17 -14.45
CA PHE A 447 -7.53 11.54 -15.66
C PHE A 447 -8.33 12.84 -15.51
N VAL A 448 -9.16 12.97 -14.46
CA VAL A 448 -9.97 14.18 -14.23
C VAL A 448 -9.09 15.41 -14.02
N ARG A 449 -7.95 15.26 -13.34
CA ARG A 449 -6.98 16.35 -13.11
C ARG A 449 -6.23 16.73 -14.38
N ARG A 450 -5.91 15.77 -15.24
CA ARG A 450 -5.26 15.99 -16.54
C ARG A 450 -6.14 16.75 -17.53
N MET A 451 -7.44 16.93 -17.26
CA MET A 451 -8.30 17.78 -18.06
C MET A 451 -8.23 19.27 -17.67
N VAL A 452 -7.68 19.62 -16.51
CA VAL A 452 -7.55 21.02 -16.08
C VAL A 452 -6.64 21.77 -17.05
N ASP A 453 -7.08 22.97 -17.43
CA ASP A 453 -6.58 23.80 -18.54
C ASP A 453 -6.83 23.24 -19.95
N GLY A 454 -7.63 22.18 -20.07
CA GLY A 454 -8.10 21.67 -21.35
C GLY A 454 -9.07 22.65 -21.98
N VAL A 455 -9.01 22.77 -23.31
CA VAL A 455 -9.76 23.81 -24.03
C VAL A 455 -10.71 23.22 -25.05
N PHE A 456 -11.94 23.72 -25.05
CA PHE A 456 -12.85 23.54 -26.16
C PHE A 456 -12.71 24.73 -27.11
N GLU A 457 -12.54 24.44 -28.39
CA GLU A 457 -12.20 25.43 -29.41
C GLU A 457 -13.17 25.34 -30.60
N GLY A 458 -13.50 26.50 -31.17
CA GLY A 458 -14.29 26.63 -32.39
C GLY A 458 -13.46 27.27 -33.50
N SER A 459 -13.59 26.79 -34.74
CA SER A 459 -12.93 27.36 -35.90
C SER A 459 -13.76 27.21 -37.18
N ASN A 460 -13.47 28.07 -38.17
CA ASN A 460 -13.91 27.90 -39.55
C ASN A 460 -12.75 27.48 -40.48
N ASP A 461 -11.57 27.22 -39.92
CA ASP A 461 -10.39 26.66 -40.58
C ASP A 461 -10.20 25.19 -40.11
N PRO A 462 -10.16 24.19 -41.02
CA PRO A 462 -10.00 22.78 -40.66
C PRO A 462 -8.70 22.48 -39.88
N HIS A 463 -7.69 23.34 -40.00
CA HIS A 463 -6.41 23.17 -39.30
C HIS A 463 -6.36 23.92 -37.96
N PHE A 464 -7.42 24.66 -37.60
CA PHE A 464 -7.50 25.46 -36.37
C PHE A 464 -6.34 26.48 -36.22
N ASN A 465 -5.80 27.02 -37.32
CA ASN A 465 -4.78 28.10 -37.23
C ASN A 465 -5.42 29.40 -36.73
N ARG A 466 -6.70 29.60 -37.03
CA ARG A 466 -7.54 30.69 -36.50
C ARG A 466 -8.71 30.10 -35.74
N LYS A 467 -8.66 30.16 -34.43
CA LYS A 467 -9.60 29.50 -33.54
C LYS A 467 -10.00 30.44 -32.41
N ASP A 468 -11.22 30.27 -31.93
CA ASP A 468 -11.73 30.92 -30.73
C ASP A 468 -11.83 29.89 -29.61
N THR A 469 -11.52 30.29 -28.39
CA THR A 469 -11.75 29.48 -27.20
C THR A 469 -13.22 29.57 -26.80
N LEU A 470 -13.90 28.42 -26.74
CA LEU A 470 -15.30 28.31 -26.35
C LEU A 470 -15.44 28.09 -24.84
N PHE A 471 -14.58 27.24 -24.27
CA PHE A 471 -14.57 26.93 -22.85
C PHE A 471 -13.18 26.47 -22.41
N ILE A 472 -12.80 26.76 -21.16
CA ILE A 472 -11.58 26.26 -20.54
C ILE A 472 -11.99 25.54 -19.25
N ILE A 473 -11.52 24.31 -19.09
CA ILE A 473 -11.73 23.54 -17.86
C ILE A 473 -10.78 24.12 -16.80
N LYS A 474 -11.32 24.82 -15.79
CA LYS A 474 -10.50 25.45 -14.72
C LYS A 474 -10.46 24.65 -13.43
N GLU A 475 -11.44 23.78 -13.23
CA GLU A 475 -11.54 22.88 -12.09
C GLU A 475 -11.70 21.46 -12.62
N PHE A 476 -11.22 20.48 -11.86
CA PHE A 476 -11.31 19.09 -12.31
C PHE A 476 -12.80 18.67 -12.33
N PRO A 477 -13.23 17.88 -13.32
CA PRO A 477 -14.62 17.43 -13.41
C PRO A 477 -15.01 16.48 -12.26
N GLU A 478 -16.00 16.86 -11.45
CA GLU A 478 -16.49 16.09 -10.28
C GLU A 478 -17.72 15.22 -10.60
N ARG A 479 -18.27 15.33 -11.81
CA ARG A 479 -19.46 14.60 -12.28
C ARG A 479 -19.13 13.82 -13.54
N LEU A 480 -19.89 12.76 -13.83
CA LEU A 480 -19.77 12.02 -15.09
C LEU A 480 -20.09 12.95 -16.27
N TRP A 481 -21.28 13.55 -16.29
CA TRP A 481 -21.68 14.49 -17.34
C TRP A 481 -21.52 15.94 -16.88
N ASN A 482 -20.52 16.62 -17.41
CA ASN A 482 -20.22 18.02 -17.08
C ASN A 482 -20.82 18.94 -18.13
N VAL A 483 -21.50 20.01 -17.69
CA VAL A 483 -22.19 20.95 -18.59
C VAL A 483 -21.49 22.30 -18.54
N ALA A 484 -20.97 22.75 -19.68
CA ALA A 484 -20.41 24.07 -19.86
C ALA A 484 -21.33 24.92 -20.75
N GLN A 485 -21.70 26.11 -20.26
CA GLN A 485 -22.41 27.13 -21.04
C GLN A 485 -21.39 27.95 -21.83
N VAL A 486 -21.65 28.16 -23.11
CA VAL A 486 -20.76 28.86 -24.05
C VAL A 486 -21.43 30.14 -24.51
N ASN A 487 -20.80 31.27 -24.21
CA ASN A 487 -21.27 32.58 -24.62
C ASN A 487 -20.51 33.05 -25.87
N SER A 488 -20.72 32.38 -27.02
CA SER A 488 -20.20 32.83 -28.31
C SER A 488 -21.33 33.33 -29.24
N ALA A 489 -21.11 34.51 -29.83
CA ALA A 489 -21.97 35.07 -30.86
C ALA A 489 -21.61 34.58 -32.27
N ARG A 490 -20.50 33.84 -32.43
CA ARG A 490 -20.01 33.34 -33.71
C ARG A 490 -20.49 31.92 -33.98
N SER A 491 -20.47 31.55 -35.26
CA SER A 491 -20.72 30.18 -35.72
C SER A 491 -19.43 29.54 -36.22
N TYR A 492 -19.29 28.24 -35.96
CA TYR A 492 -18.08 27.46 -36.23
C TYR A 492 -18.45 26.19 -36.99
N ARG A 493 -17.70 25.89 -38.05
CA ARG A 493 -17.83 24.61 -38.76
C ARG A 493 -17.06 23.48 -38.06
N TYR A 494 -15.92 23.81 -37.47
CA TYR A 494 -15.07 22.85 -36.77
C TYR A 494 -15.07 23.14 -35.28
N VAL A 495 -15.27 22.11 -34.46
CA VAL A 495 -15.23 22.19 -33.00
C VAL A 495 -14.38 21.06 -32.45
N ARG A 496 -13.64 21.29 -31.36
CA ARG A 496 -12.82 20.24 -30.74
C ARG A 496 -12.59 20.46 -29.25
N TYR A 497 -12.25 19.39 -28.55
CA TYR A 497 -11.52 19.43 -27.30
C TYR A 497 -10.03 19.23 -27.58
N TYR A 498 -9.17 20.06 -26.99
CA TYR A 498 -7.71 19.97 -27.05
C TYR A 498 -7.15 19.75 -25.65
N GLY A 499 -6.44 18.63 -25.46
CA GLY A 499 -5.87 18.25 -24.18
C GLY A 499 -4.72 19.18 -23.75
N PRO A 500 -4.55 19.46 -22.45
CA PRO A 500 -3.40 20.20 -21.92
C PRO A 500 -2.06 19.58 -22.26
N LYS A 501 -0.99 20.34 -22.04
CA LYS A 501 0.37 19.80 -22.07
C LYS A 501 0.52 18.66 -21.05
N ASP A 502 1.21 17.59 -21.44
CA ASP A 502 1.53 16.43 -20.60
C ASP A 502 0.30 15.68 -20.02
N SER A 503 -0.86 15.84 -20.67
CA SER A 503 -2.16 15.28 -20.24
C SER A 503 -2.58 14.01 -20.96
N TYR A 504 -1.98 13.68 -22.10
CA TYR A 504 -2.41 12.60 -23.00
C TYR A 504 -3.88 12.73 -23.47
N CYS A 505 -4.50 13.91 -23.37
CA CYS A 505 -5.86 14.19 -23.88
C CYS A 505 -6.95 13.20 -23.39
N ASN A 506 -6.96 12.89 -22.09
CA ASN A 506 -7.87 11.92 -21.46
C ASN A 506 -9.34 12.42 -21.39
N ILE A 507 -10.16 12.10 -22.39
CA ILE A 507 -11.59 12.44 -22.46
C ILE A 507 -12.40 11.23 -22.95
N SER A 508 -13.57 11.00 -22.34
CA SER A 508 -14.48 9.91 -22.70
C SER A 508 -15.53 10.34 -23.71
N GLU A 509 -16.21 11.46 -23.48
CA GLU A 509 -17.27 11.93 -24.37
C GLU A 509 -17.23 13.46 -24.52
N ALA A 510 -17.60 13.97 -25.70
CA ALA A 510 -17.86 15.38 -25.93
C ALA A 510 -19.07 15.58 -26.85
N ALA A 511 -19.96 16.50 -26.47
CA ALA A 511 -21.16 16.82 -27.21
C ALA A 511 -21.35 18.35 -27.28
N PHE A 512 -21.65 18.85 -28.47
CA PHE A 512 -21.82 20.28 -28.74
C PHE A 512 -23.28 20.57 -29.12
N TYR A 513 -23.85 21.66 -28.62
CA TYR A 513 -25.27 21.99 -28.80
C TYR A 513 -25.44 23.40 -29.35
N ALA A 514 -26.40 23.54 -30.27
CA ALA A 514 -26.71 24.83 -30.89
C ALA A 514 -27.38 25.80 -29.93
N SER A 515 -28.25 25.28 -29.05
CA SER A 515 -28.84 26.00 -27.94
C SER A 515 -28.60 25.32 -26.58
N ALA A 516 -28.54 26.14 -25.52
CA ALA A 516 -28.49 25.64 -24.15
C ALA A 516 -29.68 24.73 -23.79
N ALA A 517 -30.86 24.97 -24.39
CA ALA A 517 -32.08 24.20 -24.15
C ALA A 517 -32.15 22.87 -24.93
N ASP A 518 -31.30 22.65 -25.92
CA ASP A 518 -31.37 21.46 -26.78
C ASP A 518 -31.04 20.18 -26.01
N SER A 519 -31.77 19.09 -26.28
CA SER A 519 -31.46 17.75 -25.75
C SER A 519 -30.71 16.86 -26.74
N VAL A 520 -30.56 17.29 -27.99
CA VAL A 520 -29.90 16.52 -29.06
C VAL A 520 -28.62 17.26 -29.47
N PRO A 521 -27.45 16.59 -29.45
CA PRO A 521 -26.21 17.22 -29.85
C PRO A 521 -26.11 17.37 -31.36
N LEU A 522 -25.30 18.34 -31.78
CA LEU A 522 -24.88 18.52 -33.17
C LEU A 522 -24.09 17.30 -33.63
N LYS A 523 -24.32 16.88 -34.88
CA LYS A 523 -23.62 15.77 -35.52
C LYS A 523 -22.66 16.30 -36.58
N GLY A 524 -21.55 15.60 -36.76
CA GLY A 524 -20.54 15.93 -37.75
C GLY A 524 -19.63 14.75 -38.05
N LYS A 525 -18.72 14.94 -39.00
CA LYS A 525 -17.64 13.98 -39.25
C LYS A 525 -16.61 14.08 -38.13
N ILE A 526 -16.32 12.97 -37.46
CA ILE A 526 -15.31 12.92 -36.41
C ILE A 526 -13.92 13.20 -37.00
N ILE A 527 -13.18 14.09 -36.35
CA ILE A 527 -11.81 14.52 -36.71
C ILE A 527 -10.96 14.56 -35.44
N GLY A 528 -9.67 14.30 -35.55
CA GLY A 528 -8.80 14.29 -34.37
C GLY A 528 -7.39 13.84 -34.70
N THR A 529 -6.56 13.77 -33.66
CA THR A 529 -5.21 13.18 -33.76
C THR A 529 -5.28 11.68 -33.62
N PRO A 530 -4.83 10.89 -34.62
CA PRO A 530 -4.81 9.45 -34.53
C PRO A 530 -3.72 8.96 -33.56
N GLY A 531 -3.95 7.78 -33.01
CA GLY A 531 -2.99 7.04 -32.20
C GLY A 531 -3.30 7.12 -30.72
N CYS A 532 -3.42 5.96 -30.10
CA CYS A 532 -3.62 5.79 -28.67
C CYS A 532 -2.39 5.22 -27.96
N ASN A 533 -2.34 5.40 -26.64
CA ASN A 533 -1.37 4.75 -25.78
C ASN A 533 -1.48 3.22 -25.93
N GLY A 534 -0.35 2.54 -26.14
CA GLY A 534 -0.32 1.10 -26.48
C GLY A 534 -0.46 0.77 -27.97
N LEU A 535 -0.83 1.73 -28.82
CA LEU A 535 -0.93 1.60 -30.30
C LEU A 535 -1.80 0.41 -30.77
N ASP A 536 -2.79 0.03 -29.98
CA ASP A 536 -3.67 -1.13 -30.24
C ASP A 536 -5.05 -0.74 -30.79
N GLY A 537 -5.32 0.57 -30.90
CA GLY A 537 -6.59 1.12 -31.40
C GLY A 537 -7.73 1.12 -30.37
N SER A 538 -7.48 0.72 -29.12
CA SER A 538 -8.53 0.59 -28.10
C SER A 538 -9.04 1.92 -27.54
N HIS A 539 -8.24 2.98 -27.64
CA HIS A 539 -8.52 4.30 -27.05
C HIS A 539 -8.32 5.44 -28.05
N GLU A 540 -8.89 5.33 -29.25
CA GLU A 540 -8.72 6.32 -30.33
C GLU A 540 -9.55 7.60 -30.12
N TYR A 541 -9.23 8.66 -30.86
CA TYR A 541 -9.96 9.93 -30.78
C TYR A 541 -11.44 9.79 -31.14
N THR A 542 -11.81 8.73 -31.87
CA THR A 542 -13.19 8.42 -32.23
C THR A 542 -14.05 8.00 -31.04
N ASN A 543 -13.44 7.47 -29.98
CA ASN A 543 -14.16 7.05 -28.77
C ASN A 543 -14.85 8.22 -28.08
N VAL A 544 -14.41 9.47 -28.33
CA VAL A 544 -15.01 10.70 -27.77
C VAL A 544 -16.46 10.97 -28.22
N PHE A 545 -16.91 10.24 -29.24
CA PHE A 545 -18.23 10.41 -29.86
C PHE A 545 -18.93 9.08 -30.13
N ASP A 546 -18.58 8.02 -29.38
CA ASP A 546 -19.19 6.69 -29.55
C ASP A 546 -20.44 6.48 -28.69
N GLY A 547 -20.70 7.40 -27.74
CA GLY A 547 -21.86 7.35 -26.86
C GLY A 547 -21.67 6.48 -25.62
N ASP A 548 -20.45 5.97 -25.39
CA ASP A 548 -20.10 5.18 -24.22
C ASP A 548 -19.14 5.98 -23.31
N PRO A 549 -19.62 6.52 -22.16
CA PRO A 549 -18.76 7.30 -21.26
C PRO A 549 -17.68 6.48 -20.55
N TYR A 550 -17.57 5.17 -20.84
CA TYR A 550 -16.57 4.26 -20.27
C TYR A 550 -15.55 3.78 -21.30
N THR A 551 -15.70 4.16 -22.58
CA THR A 551 -14.58 4.20 -23.53
C THR A 551 -13.92 5.59 -23.41
N SER A 552 -12.68 5.72 -23.89
CA SER A 552 -12.00 7.02 -23.84
C SER A 552 -10.90 7.16 -24.86
N PHE A 553 -10.58 8.41 -25.20
CA PHE A 553 -9.34 8.75 -25.88
C PHE A 553 -8.19 8.83 -24.88
N ASP A 554 -7.08 8.16 -25.20
CA ASP A 554 -5.80 8.24 -24.47
C ASP A 554 -4.68 8.42 -25.51
N TYR A 555 -4.35 9.67 -25.82
CA TYR A 555 -3.46 9.99 -26.93
C TYR A 555 -2.07 9.38 -26.73
N ALA A 556 -1.48 8.86 -27.82
CA ALA A 556 -0.18 8.19 -27.78
C ALA A 556 1.00 9.06 -27.28
N ARG A 557 0.84 10.38 -27.20
CA ARG A 557 1.90 11.30 -26.76
C ARG A 557 1.42 12.18 -25.61
N PRO A 558 2.35 12.65 -24.74
CA PRO A 558 1.99 13.49 -23.59
C PRO A 558 1.25 14.78 -23.98
N THR A 559 1.57 15.35 -25.15
CA THR A 559 1.04 16.64 -25.61
C THR A 559 0.61 16.56 -27.07
N GLY A 560 -0.43 17.33 -27.43
CA GLY A 560 -0.86 17.54 -28.82
C GLY A 560 -2.12 16.79 -29.21
N GLY A 561 -2.68 15.98 -28.31
CA GLY A 561 -3.90 15.21 -28.56
C GLY A 561 -5.14 16.10 -28.60
N TRP A 562 -6.03 15.84 -29.55
CA TRP A 562 -7.35 16.47 -29.63
C TRP A 562 -8.36 15.60 -30.39
N SER A 563 -9.65 15.79 -30.08
CA SER A 563 -10.77 15.17 -30.79
C SER A 563 -11.89 16.18 -31.00
N GLY A 564 -12.59 16.09 -32.14
CA GLY A 564 -13.57 17.08 -32.58
C GLY A 564 -14.46 16.64 -33.73
N LEU A 565 -15.26 17.58 -34.24
CA LEU A 565 -16.21 17.39 -35.33
C LEU A 565 -16.01 18.43 -36.44
N ASP A 566 -16.11 18.01 -37.70
CA ASP A 566 -16.54 18.84 -38.82
C ASP A 566 -18.07 18.76 -38.93
N LEU A 567 -18.75 19.85 -38.54
CA LEU A 567 -20.20 19.96 -38.54
C LEU A 567 -20.80 20.11 -39.95
N GLY A 568 -19.96 20.19 -41.00
CA GLY A 568 -20.36 20.35 -42.39
C GLY A 568 -20.76 21.78 -42.77
N ALA A 569 -21.35 22.53 -41.84
CA ALA A 569 -21.66 23.96 -41.97
C ALA A 569 -21.42 24.69 -40.63
N PRO A 570 -21.13 26.00 -40.65
CA PRO A 570 -20.99 26.77 -39.42
C PRO A 570 -22.25 26.72 -38.55
N GLN A 571 -22.11 26.28 -37.31
CA GLN A 571 -23.16 26.26 -36.29
C GLN A 571 -22.75 27.13 -35.10
N ARG A 572 -23.72 27.79 -34.48
CA ARG A 572 -23.50 28.45 -33.19
C ARG A 572 -23.39 27.38 -32.10
N ILE A 573 -22.53 27.59 -31.11
CA ILE A 573 -22.36 26.68 -29.97
C ILE A 573 -22.73 27.45 -28.70
N GLU A 574 -23.77 26.98 -27.99
CA GLU A 574 -24.21 27.58 -26.72
C GLU A 574 -23.98 26.66 -25.51
N LYS A 575 -23.83 25.35 -25.74
CA LYS A 575 -23.60 24.38 -24.66
C LYS A 575 -22.66 23.27 -25.11
N ILE A 576 -21.81 22.84 -24.19
CA ILE A 576 -20.93 21.69 -24.31
C ILE A 576 -21.23 20.74 -23.16
N VAL A 577 -21.37 19.45 -23.45
CA VAL A 577 -21.44 18.39 -22.44
C VAL A 577 -20.23 17.48 -22.63
N PHE A 578 -19.53 17.13 -21.55
CA PHE A 578 -18.33 16.31 -21.65
C PHE A 578 -18.12 15.40 -20.45
N THR A 579 -17.41 14.31 -20.69
CA THR A 579 -17.13 13.26 -19.70
C THR A 579 -15.62 13.01 -19.60
N PRO A 580 -15.03 13.03 -18.40
CA PRO A 580 -13.64 12.64 -18.23
C PRO A 580 -13.44 11.14 -18.46
N ARG A 581 -12.25 10.76 -18.91
CA ARG A 581 -11.83 9.36 -18.78
C ARG A 581 -11.92 8.94 -17.33
N ASN A 582 -12.47 7.76 -17.08
CA ASN A 582 -12.73 7.26 -15.74
C ASN A 582 -12.55 5.74 -15.65
N ARG A 583 -12.43 5.22 -14.43
CA ARG A 583 -12.36 3.76 -14.16
C ARG A 583 -13.69 3.18 -13.66
N ASP A 584 -14.82 3.72 -14.12
CA ASP A 584 -16.15 3.25 -13.74
C ASP A 584 -16.52 3.50 -12.27
N ASN A 585 -16.00 4.60 -11.70
CA ASN A 585 -16.23 5.00 -10.30
C ASN A 585 -17.32 6.07 -10.12
N PHE A 586 -17.76 6.71 -11.21
CA PHE A 586 -18.94 7.56 -11.18
C PHE A 586 -20.23 6.73 -11.04
N ILE A 587 -21.32 7.36 -10.61
CA ILE A 587 -22.63 6.71 -10.57
C ILE A 587 -23.07 6.36 -11.99
N ARG A 588 -23.34 5.08 -12.24
CA ARG A 588 -23.91 4.59 -13.49
C ARG A 588 -25.43 4.51 -13.42
N THR A 589 -26.09 4.84 -14.51
CA THR A 589 -27.48 4.43 -14.71
C THR A 589 -27.53 2.89 -14.80
N ASP A 590 -28.59 2.30 -14.27
CA ASP A 590 -28.91 0.86 -14.26
C ASP A 590 -28.20 -0.02 -13.22
N ASP A 591 -27.14 0.47 -12.57
CA ASP A 591 -26.52 -0.24 -11.45
C ASP A 591 -27.33 -0.07 -10.15
N GLU A 592 -27.38 -1.10 -9.31
CA GLU A 592 -28.01 -1.07 -7.99
C GLU A 592 -27.00 -0.68 -6.90
N TYR A 593 -27.25 0.46 -6.25
CA TYR A 593 -26.43 0.97 -5.16
C TYR A 593 -27.14 0.84 -3.82
N GLU A 594 -26.36 0.73 -2.75
CA GLU A 594 -26.84 0.80 -1.36
C GLU A 594 -25.93 1.72 -0.55
N LEU A 595 -26.51 2.76 0.05
CA LEU A 595 -25.79 3.63 0.96
C LEU A 595 -25.90 3.10 2.39
N PHE A 596 -24.77 3.01 3.09
CA PHE A 596 -24.71 2.71 4.50
C PHE A 596 -24.22 3.92 5.28
N TYR A 597 -24.74 4.07 6.50
CA TYR A 597 -24.18 4.96 7.51
C TYR A 597 -23.79 4.15 8.74
N TYR A 598 -22.72 4.56 9.41
CA TYR A 598 -22.25 3.89 10.62
C TYR A 598 -23.14 4.26 11.80
N ASN A 599 -23.57 3.28 12.61
CA ASN A 599 -24.45 3.51 13.75
C ASN A 599 -24.28 2.42 14.82
N ASN A 600 -23.94 2.81 16.06
CA ASN A 600 -23.92 1.93 17.24
C ASN A 600 -23.25 0.57 17.03
N GLY A 601 -22.06 0.56 16.43
CA GLY A 601 -21.31 -0.68 16.24
C GLY A 601 -21.46 -1.34 14.88
N GLU A 602 -22.40 -0.88 14.05
CA GLU A 602 -22.81 -1.58 12.82
C GLU A 602 -23.03 -0.63 11.63
N TRP A 603 -23.01 -1.18 10.41
CA TRP A 603 -23.43 -0.46 9.21
C TRP A 603 -24.94 -0.58 9.04
N THR A 604 -25.64 0.56 9.09
CA THR A 604 -27.08 0.63 8.84
C THR A 604 -27.34 1.06 7.41
N SER A 605 -28.21 0.34 6.70
CA SER A 605 -28.61 0.70 5.33
C SER A 605 -29.55 1.91 5.33
N ALA A 606 -29.26 2.89 4.49
CA ALA A 606 -30.14 4.00 4.12
C ALA A 606 -31.05 3.66 2.92
N GLY A 607 -30.97 2.41 2.41
CA GLY A 607 -31.78 1.91 1.32
C GLY A 607 -31.00 1.63 0.04
N ARG A 608 -31.66 0.92 -0.89
CA ARG A 608 -31.14 0.61 -2.22
C ARG A 608 -31.77 1.49 -3.29
N VAL A 609 -30.97 1.96 -4.24
CA VAL A 609 -31.42 2.81 -5.34
C VAL A 609 -30.76 2.37 -6.66
N ARG A 610 -31.58 2.25 -7.71
CA ARG A 610 -31.12 2.24 -9.11
C ARG A 610 -31.31 3.64 -9.68
N PRO A 611 -30.25 4.38 -10.01
CA PRO A 611 -30.37 5.77 -10.45
C PRO A 611 -30.78 5.82 -11.93
N HIS A 612 -31.55 6.86 -12.26
CA HIS A 612 -31.90 7.21 -13.64
C HIS A 612 -31.06 8.38 -14.18
N SER A 613 -30.06 8.83 -13.40
CA SER A 613 -29.11 9.89 -13.73
C SER A 613 -27.72 9.54 -13.18
N ASP A 614 -26.73 10.41 -13.40
CA ASP A 614 -25.37 10.25 -12.88
C ASP A 614 -25.20 10.68 -11.41
N SER A 615 -26.28 10.52 -10.62
CA SER A 615 -26.30 10.91 -9.21
C SER A 615 -27.31 10.08 -8.40
N LEU A 616 -27.02 9.92 -7.12
CA LEU A 616 -27.92 9.29 -6.15
C LEU A 616 -28.36 10.29 -5.08
N LEU A 617 -29.60 10.17 -4.62
CA LEU A 617 -30.14 10.94 -3.50
C LEU A 617 -30.50 10.01 -2.34
N TYR A 618 -30.03 10.34 -1.15
CA TYR A 618 -30.33 9.61 0.08
C TYR A 618 -30.59 10.58 1.24
N LYS A 619 -31.26 10.09 2.28
CA LYS A 619 -31.34 10.75 3.59
C LYS A 619 -30.54 9.95 4.60
N VAL A 620 -29.65 10.64 5.32
CA VAL A 620 -28.77 10.03 6.33
C VAL A 620 -28.58 10.98 7.51
N PRO A 621 -28.18 10.48 8.69
CA PRO A 621 -27.85 11.35 9.81
C PRO A 621 -26.70 12.32 9.47
N GLU A 622 -26.85 13.58 9.85
CA GLU A 622 -25.84 14.61 9.64
C GLU A 622 -24.52 14.27 10.35
N GLY A 623 -23.41 14.32 9.62
CA GLY A 623 -22.08 14.06 10.15
C GLY A 623 -21.72 12.58 10.31
N ALA A 624 -22.60 11.66 9.91
CA ALA A 624 -22.31 10.23 9.95
C ALA A 624 -21.20 9.84 8.95
N LEU A 625 -20.46 8.77 9.28
CA LEU A 625 -19.56 8.12 8.35
C LEU A 625 -20.36 7.27 7.36
N LEU A 626 -20.12 7.46 6.07
CA LEU A 626 -20.89 6.86 4.98
C LEU A 626 -20.07 5.86 4.18
N TYR A 627 -20.74 4.90 3.57
CA TYR A 627 -20.16 3.94 2.64
C TYR A 627 -21.15 3.62 1.52
N LEU A 628 -20.74 3.82 0.26
CA LEU A 628 -21.58 3.53 -0.90
C LEU A 628 -21.13 2.21 -1.54
N LYS A 629 -22.03 1.23 -1.53
CA LYS A 629 -21.81 -0.06 -2.17
C LYS A 629 -22.51 -0.14 -3.52
N ASP A 630 -21.82 -0.65 -4.53
CA ASP A 630 -22.35 -1.04 -5.82
C ASP A 630 -22.56 -2.56 -5.83
N HIS A 631 -23.80 -3.01 -5.90
CA HIS A 631 -24.14 -4.44 -5.92
C HIS A 631 -24.06 -5.06 -7.31
N THR A 632 -23.75 -4.27 -8.33
CA THR A 632 -23.76 -4.72 -9.74
C THR A 632 -22.34 -5.00 -10.24
N ARG A 633 -21.41 -4.05 -10.08
CA ARG A 633 -20.05 -4.17 -10.61
C ARG A 633 -19.03 -3.30 -9.89
N GLY A 634 -17.77 -3.53 -10.26
CA GLY A 634 -16.63 -2.80 -9.70
C GLY A 634 -16.27 -3.29 -8.30
N LYS A 635 -15.13 -2.79 -7.80
CA LYS A 635 -14.60 -3.16 -6.48
C LYS A 635 -14.02 -1.97 -5.71
N ASP A 636 -13.95 -0.81 -6.36
CA ASP A 636 -13.39 0.40 -5.79
C ASP A 636 -14.50 1.12 -5.03
N GLU A 637 -14.45 1.01 -3.71
CA GLU A 637 -15.44 1.56 -2.77
C GLU A 637 -14.70 2.02 -1.52
N ARG A 638 -15.08 3.16 -0.94
CA ARG A 638 -14.41 3.67 0.25
C ARG A 638 -15.37 4.43 1.16
N ILE A 639 -15.04 4.44 2.44
CA ILE A 639 -15.72 5.29 3.42
C ILE A 639 -15.52 6.77 3.07
N PHE A 640 -16.53 7.58 3.33
CA PHE A 640 -16.49 9.02 3.11
C PHE A 640 -17.35 9.76 4.13
N GLU A 641 -17.08 11.04 4.33
CA GLU A 641 -18.01 11.96 4.98
C GLU A 641 -18.65 12.88 3.94
N TYR A 642 -19.88 13.33 4.22
CA TYR A 642 -20.54 14.33 3.40
C TYR A 642 -20.46 15.69 4.07
N LYS A 643 -19.67 16.60 3.50
CA LYS A 643 -19.38 17.91 4.09
C LYS A 643 -19.44 19.00 3.02
N ASN A 644 -20.08 20.12 3.35
CA ASN A 644 -20.23 21.27 2.44
C ASN A 644 -20.84 20.89 1.07
N GLY A 645 -21.77 19.92 1.04
CA GLY A 645 -22.40 19.46 -0.20
C GLY A 645 -21.54 18.52 -1.06
N LYS A 646 -20.40 18.05 -0.56
CA LYS A 646 -19.46 17.18 -1.30
C LYS A 646 -19.11 15.93 -0.52
N GLN A 647 -18.78 14.87 -1.26
CA GLN A 647 -18.18 13.66 -0.72
C GLN A 647 -16.68 13.90 -0.43
N GLN A 648 -16.23 13.55 0.77
CA GLN A 648 -14.81 13.57 1.14
C GLN A 648 -14.42 12.17 1.58
N PHE A 649 -13.64 11.49 0.74
CA PHE A 649 -13.19 10.11 0.97
C PHE A 649 -12.01 10.07 1.92
N TRP A 650 -11.86 8.94 2.60
CA TRP A 650 -10.85 8.76 3.64
C TRP A 650 -9.84 7.69 3.34
#